data_AF-A0AAN7LQB2-F1
#
_entry.id   AF-A0AAN7LQB2-F1
#
_cell.length_a   1.000
_cell.length_b   1.000
_cell.length_c   1.000
_cell.angle_alpha   90.00
_cell.angle_beta   90.00
_cell.angle_gamma   90.00
#
_symmetry.space_group_name_H-M   'P 1'
#
loop_
_entity.id
_entity.type
_entity.pdbx_description
1 polymer ?
#
loop_
_entity_poly.entity_id
_entity_poly.type
_entity_poly.pdbx_seq_one_letter_code
_entity_poly.pdbx_strand_id
1 'polypeptide(L)'
;MMMTDFSSGKKTDIPLTGRRRDDSEASEESVSVSISPLRLTTLAVDLISTQTFWSRVDFSTAFFRFMYGSTSKFMDVNVSQNEQLLDQIQQLERERDELRKDIEQLCIQQAGPSYLVVATKMHFQRTAALEQEIEKLKKKLASSTRDNLNLQEELSEAYRIKSQLADLHGAEVTKNLESEKQLKFFQGCVAAAFSERDHSIMEAEKAKEKEELMFQKLDEVEKKMEILNSDFLEQQRFIDKLQADLAKQLNENKAFKKVVDRFYGIRQQSFQDCEDTSWDQKCTCLLEDPPQVWSYNDPSTSKYISVLEEELQSARNFVDNLQNKLCMDLEIENHLKKKVRELEKKKIASDQMFINSLAGLRHHHSLHRMQIVNILEEEKSHNKYMFSMIEGKIRQMNRCNERESEHSCDTMRLNENYYANRESTDAELSMAPEISVAGISLKSDIDLADSQGDTSKALAQALQEKVAALLLLSQQEERHLLERNVNTALQKKVEEFQRNLLQVTNEKVKALMELAQLKQNYQLLKERVGLEMEMRKDQLTAEDNRLATHEHEGKLRSILKKSYLSRWINKVDFGRNTSESSHTNEGNFSSRHSNSMEIARMKIENATLRESLESMEHLTSTIHRLRASLSQVKDSAMLGGTVTGISQVLEDTTSEAMLVRTALSSCLPVSWSAGANMESLGGSVDDESSDIHSDSSNEKLDSVSAVGFEMVELLILAAELLKEYTSKIKSED
;
A
#
# COMPACT_ATOMS: atom_id res chain seq x y z
N MET A 1 11.44 -45.21 44.75
CA MET A 1 11.36 -43.75 44.94
C MET A 1 10.99 -43.16 43.58
N MET A 2 9.74 -43.24 43.10
CA MET A 2 8.40 -43.12 43.72
C MET A 2 8.07 -41.71 44.23
N MET A 3 6.78 -41.34 44.09
CA MET A 3 6.22 -39.97 44.01
C MET A 3 6.53 -39.32 42.64
N THR A 4 5.60 -38.94 41.76
CA THR A 4 4.11 -38.76 41.79
C THR A 4 3.57 -37.73 42.78
N ASP A 5 3.27 -36.53 42.28
CA ASP A 5 1.93 -35.90 42.22
C ASP A 5 2.01 -34.62 41.34
N PHE A 6 1.09 -34.24 40.44
CA PHE A 6 -0.38 -34.01 40.46
C PHE A 6 -0.81 -32.54 40.68
N SER A 7 -0.80 -31.74 39.60
CA SER A 7 -1.75 -30.63 39.36
C SER A 7 -1.76 -30.34 37.85
N SER A 8 -2.84 -30.48 37.06
CA SER A 8 -4.26 -30.08 37.17
C SER A 8 -4.53 -28.63 36.66
N GLY A 9 -4.55 -28.49 35.33
CA GLY A 9 -4.63 -27.19 34.62
C GLY A 9 -5.69 -27.10 33.51
N LYS A 10 -6.93 -27.54 33.79
CA LYS A 10 -8.18 -27.28 33.04
C LYS A 10 -8.09 -27.04 31.51
N LYS A 11 -8.27 -28.10 30.71
CA LYS A 11 -9.02 -27.94 29.45
C LYS A 11 -10.49 -27.67 29.77
N THR A 12 -11.12 -26.77 29.02
CA THR A 12 -12.57 -26.51 29.05
C THR A 12 -13.15 -26.70 27.66
N ASP A 13 -13.49 -27.95 27.35
CA ASP A 13 -14.49 -28.28 26.34
C ASP A 13 -15.91 -28.14 26.96
N ILE A 14 -16.98 -28.42 26.18
CA ILE A 14 -18.42 -28.36 26.55
C ILE A 14 -19.01 -26.93 26.53
N PRO A 15 -20.17 -26.66 25.87
CA PRO A 15 -20.68 -27.21 24.62
C PRO A 15 -21.33 -26.13 23.68
N LEU A 16 -21.50 -26.42 22.37
CA LEU A 16 -22.39 -25.61 21.53
C LEU A 16 -23.86 -26.05 21.70
N THR A 17 -24.64 -25.27 22.46
CA THR A 17 -26.06 -25.54 22.77
C THR A 17 -27.02 -25.12 21.64
N GLY A 18 -27.23 -26.01 20.67
CA GLY A 18 -28.23 -25.82 19.62
C GLY A 18 -29.67 -26.16 20.06
N ARG A 19 -30.54 -25.15 20.20
CA ARG A 19 -32.01 -25.24 20.06
C ARG A 19 -32.49 -23.96 19.36
N ARG A 20 -33.12 -24.07 18.18
CA ARG A 20 -34.58 -24.21 17.96
C ARG A 20 -35.35 -22.95 18.44
N ARG A 21 -36.27 -22.40 17.64
CA ARG A 21 -37.20 -23.10 16.72
C ARG A 21 -37.87 -22.12 15.72
N ASP A 22 -38.68 -22.71 14.83
CA ASP A 22 -39.79 -22.13 14.05
C ASP A 22 -39.44 -20.96 13.09
N ASP A 23 -39.57 -21.03 11.76
CA ASP A 23 -39.96 -22.09 10.80
C ASP A 23 -39.08 -21.91 9.51
N SER A 24 -39.23 -22.52 8.31
CA SER A 24 -40.31 -23.26 7.63
C SER A 24 -39.76 -24.27 6.60
N GLU A 25 -40.63 -24.96 5.84
CA GLU A 25 -40.29 -25.90 4.76
C GLU A 25 -40.09 -25.22 3.38
N ALA A 26 -39.16 -25.75 2.57
CA ALA A 26 -39.05 -25.46 1.14
C ALA A 26 -38.62 -26.73 0.37
N SER A 27 -39.58 -27.39 -0.29
CA SER A 27 -39.34 -28.62 -1.05
C SER A 27 -38.68 -28.32 -2.40
N GLU A 28 -37.52 -28.92 -2.68
CA GLU A 28 -36.92 -28.90 -4.01
C GLU A 28 -37.65 -29.87 -4.97
N GLU A 29 -38.81 -29.46 -5.48
CA GLU A 29 -39.47 -30.18 -6.57
C GLU A 29 -39.02 -29.62 -7.92
N SER A 30 -38.08 -30.31 -8.56
CA SER A 30 -37.38 -29.86 -9.78
C SER A 30 -38.24 -30.03 -11.05
N VAL A 31 -39.30 -29.24 -11.18
CA VAL A 31 -40.20 -29.24 -12.35
C VAL A 31 -39.55 -28.50 -13.53
N SER A 32 -39.03 -29.27 -14.49
CA SER A 32 -38.45 -28.78 -15.74
C SER A 32 -39.51 -28.34 -16.75
N VAL A 33 -40.07 -27.13 -16.57
CA VAL A 33 -41.00 -26.54 -17.54
C VAL A 33 -40.26 -26.02 -18.77
N SER A 34 -40.23 -26.79 -19.86
CA SER A 34 -39.83 -26.30 -21.17
C SER A 34 -40.92 -25.37 -21.74
N ILE A 35 -40.62 -24.08 -21.83
CA ILE A 35 -41.53 -23.10 -22.47
C ILE A 35 -41.32 -23.15 -23.99
N SER A 36 -42.06 -24.05 -24.65
CA SER A 36 -42.12 -24.14 -26.10
C SER A 36 -42.76 -22.88 -26.71
N PRO A 37 -42.17 -22.25 -27.75
CA PRO A 37 -42.69 -21.02 -28.37
C PRO A 37 -43.87 -21.31 -29.33
N LEU A 38 -44.98 -21.87 -28.81
CA LEU A 38 -46.08 -22.43 -29.60
C LEU A 38 -47.50 -22.07 -29.10
N ARG A 39 -47.75 -20.83 -28.67
CA ARG A 39 -49.12 -20.30 -28.43
C ARG A 39 -49.37 -18.85 -28.86
N LEU A 40 -48.75 -18.40 -29.96
CA LEU A 40 -49.07 -17.12 -30.61
C LEU A 40 -49.59 -17.24 -32.05
N THR A 41 -49.56 -18.45 -32.64
CA THR A 41 -50.08 -18.73 -33.98
C THR A 41 -51.54 -19.21 -34.00
N THR A 42 -52.04 -19.81 -32.92
CA THR A 42 -53.38 -20.43 -32.89
C THR A 42 -54.52 -19.40 -32.88
N LEU A 43 -54.39 -18.31 -32.13
CA LEU A 43 -55.42 -17.26 -32.03
C LEU A 43 -55.53 -16.37 -33.29
N ALA A 44 -54.54 -16.41 -34.19
CA ALA A 44 -54.60 -15.71 -35.47
C ALA A 44 -55.46 -16.43 -36.52
N VAL A 45 -55.76 -17.73 -36.33
CA VAL A 45 -56.52 -18.54 -37.28
C VAL A 45 -58.03 -18.37 -37.09
N ASP A 46 -58.51 -18.39 -35.85
CA ASP A 46 -59.96 -18.33 -35.56
C ASP A 46 -60.60 -16.97 -35.89
N LEU A 47 -59.81 -15.89 -35.85
CA LEU A 47 -60.29 -14.54 -36.19
C LEU A 47 -60.47 -14.32 -37.71
N ILE A 48 -59.86 -15.16 -38.56
CA ILE A 48 -60.04 -15.12 -40.02
C ILE A 48 -61.17 -16.06 -40.47
N SER A 49 -61.38 -17.16 -39.74
CA SER A 49 -62.39 -18.20 -40.07
C SER A 49 -63.84 -17.69 -40.01
N THR A 50 -64.15 -16.73 -39.12
CA THR A 50 -65.53 -16.27 -38.88
C THR A 50 -66.06 -15.27 -39.92
N GLN A 51 -65.22 -14.66 -40.76
CA GLN A 51 -65.63 -13.63 -41.73
C GLN A 51 -65.87 -14.16 -43.16
N THR A 52 -65.89 -15.49 -43.36
CA THR A 52 -66.12 -16.13 -44.68
C THR A 52 -67.36 -17.02 -44.77
N PHE A 53 -68.14 -17.18 -43.69
CA PHE A 53 -69.29 -18.10 -43.65
C PHE A 53 -70.59 -17.58 -44.31
N TRP A 54 -70.67 -16.29 -44.67
CA TRP A 54 -71.91 -15.63 -45.12
C TRP A 54 -72.06 -15.48 -46.64
N SER A 55 -71.30 -16.23 -47.44
CA SER A 55 -71.14 -15.94 -48.89
C SER A 55 -71.56 -17.05 -49.87
N ARG A 56 -72.19 -18.16 -49.43
CA ARG A 56 -72.46 -19.29 -50.37
C ARG A 56 -73.60 -20.27 -50.02
N VAL A 57 -74.87 -19.83 -50.07
CA VAL A 57 -76.03 -20.75 -50.22
C VAL A 57 -77.10 -20.17 -51.16
N ASP A 58 -76.93 -20.36 -52.47
CA ASP A 58 -77.98 -20.08 -53.48
C ASP A 58 -79.06 -21.17 -53.49
N PHE A 59 -79.93 -21.20 -52.48
CA PHE A 59 -80.98 -22.23 -52.38
C PHE A 59 -82.11 -22.05 -53.42
N SER A 60 -82.27 -20.85 -53.98
CA SER A 60 -83.35 -20.54 -54.95
C SER A 60 -83.16 -21.25 -56.30
N THR A 61 -81.91 -21.36 -56.76
CA THR A 61 -81.59 -21.82 -58.13
C THR A 61 -81.64 -23.34 -58.29
N ALA A 62 -81.52 -24.10 -57.20
CA ALA A 62 -81.63 -25.56 -57.22
C ALA A 62 -83.08 -26.04 -57.28
N PHE A 63 -83.98 -25.41 -56.50
CA PHE A 63 -85.38 -25.84 -56.37
C PHE A 63 -86.16 -25.68 -57.68
N PHE A 64 -85.99 -24.54 -58.37
CA PHE A 64 -86.63 -24.29 -59.67
C PHE A 64 -86.20 -25.26 -60.78
N ARG A 65 -85.02 -25.88 -60.67
CA ARG A 65 -84.50 -26.82 -61.68
C ARG A 65 -84.99 -28.26 -61.50
N PHE A 66 -85.55 -28.58 -60.32
CA PHE A 66 -86.16 -29.89 -60.04
C PHE A 66 -87.63 -29.95 -60.48
N MET A 67 -88.39 -28.85 -60.30
CA MET A 67 -89.84 -28.82 -60.52
C MET A 67 -90.28 -28.79 -62.01
N TYR A 68 -89.44 -28.29 -62.93
CA TYR A 68 -89.74 -28.25 -64.38
C TYR A 68 -89.07 -29.38 -65.18
N GLY A 69 -88.65 -30.45 -64.50
CA GLY A 69 -87.81 -31.52 -65.07
C GLY A 69 -88.55 -32.70 -65.73
N SER A 70 -89.89 -32.78 -65.71
CA SER A 70 -90.64 -33.87 -66.34
C SER A 70 -92.13 -33.56 -66.56
N THR A 71 -92.48 -33.03 -67.73
CA THR A 71 -93.84 -33.13 -68.30
C THR A 71 -93.81 -32.79 -69.80
N SER A 72 -93.66 -33.81 -70.65
CA SER A 72 -93.85 -33.68 -72.09
C SER A 72 -94.43 -34.97 -72.64
N LYS A 73 -95.51 -34.86 -73.42
CA LYS A 73 -96.24 -35.96 -74.08
C LYS A 73 -96.89 -36.98 -73.13
N PHE A 74 -98.04 -36.63 -72.57
CA PHE A 74 -99.31 -37.36 -72.79
C PHE A 74 -100.48 -36.58 -72.17
N MET A 75 -101.07 -35.65 -72.94
CA MET A 75 -102.29 -34.97 -72.52
C MET A 75 -103.19 -34.70 -73.72
N ASP A 76 -103.96 -35.73 -74.05
CA ASP A 76 -105.18 -35.68 -74.85
C ASP A 76 -106.08 -36.82 -74.33
N VAL A 77 -107.40 -36.74 -74.56
CA VAL A 77 -108.40 -37.76 -74.14
C VAL A 77 -108.69 -37.86 -72.61
N ASN A 78 -108.11 -37.02 -71.74
CA ASN A 78 -108.61 -36.88 -70.36
C ASN A 78 -108.57 -35.45 -69.79
N VAL A 79 -108.91 -34.44 -70.58
CA VAL A 79 -108.94 -33.04 -70.12
C VAL A 79 -110.16 -32.78 -69.22
N SER A 80 -111.36 -33.15 -69.67
CA SER A 80 -112.63 -32.78 -69.01
C SER A 80 -112.83 -33.32 -67.58
N GLN A 81 -112.36 -34.53 -67.23
CA GLN A 81 -112.43 -34.99 -65.84
C GLN A 81 -111.36 -34.33 -64.95
N ASN A 82 -110.20 -33.98 -65.51
CA ASN A 82 -109.17 -33.25 -64.76
C ASN A 82 -109.58 -31.79 -64.53
N GLU A 83 -110.29 -31.15 -65.47
CA GLU A 83 -110.93 -29.85 -65.26
C GLU A 83 -111.97 -29.91 -64.14
N GLN A 84 -112.89 -30.89 -64.15
CA GLN A 84 -113.87 -31.06 -63.07
C GLN A 84 -113.22 -31.32 -61.70
N LEU A 85 -112.12 -32.06 -61.64
CA LEU A 85 -111.36 -32.28 -60.40
C LEU A 85 -110.60 -31.01 -59.95
N LEU A 86 -110.07 -30.21 -60.88
CA LEU A 86 -109.44 -28.93 -60.58
C LEU A 86 -110.45 -27.91 -60.05
N ASP A 87 -111.63 -27.81 -60.66
CA ASP A 87 -112.73 -26.97 -60.19
C ASP A 87 -113.20 -27.39 -58.78
N GLN A 88 -113.29 -28.70 -58.53
CA GLN A 88 -113.63 -29.25 -57.22
C GLN A 88 -112.54 -28.99 -56.16
N ILE A 89 -111.26 -29.06 -56.53
CA ILE A 89 -110.14 -28.68 -55.65
C ILE A 89 -110.21 -27.18 -55.34
N GLN A 90 -110.39 -26.31 -56.33
CA GLN A 90 -110.53 -24.87 -56.10
C GLN A 90 -111.77 -24.51 -55.27
N GLN A 91 -112.86 -25.28 -55.39
CA GLN A 91 -114.04 -25.15 -54.52
C GLN A 91 -113.70 -25.51 -53.07
N LEU A 92 -113.07 -26.68 -52.84
CA LEU A 92 -112.65 -27.12 -51.50
C LEU A 92 -111.56 -26.22 -50.89
N GLU A 93 -110.67 -25.63 -51.68
CA GLU A 93 -109.69 -24.65 -51.21
C GLU A 93 -110.37 -23.35 -50.77
N ARG A 94 -111.36 -22.85 -51.53
CA ARG A 94 -112.18 -21.69 -51.14
C ARG A 94 -112.98 -21.97 -49.88
N GLU A 95 -113.66 -23.13 -49.79
CA GLU A 95 -114.38 -23.55 -48.59
C GLU A 95 -113.45 -23.71 -47.38
N ARG A 96 -112.23 -24.23 -47.55
CA ARG A 96 -111.21 -24.36 -46.49
C ARG A 96 -110.71 -22.99 -46.03
N ASP A 97 -110.50 -22.03 -46.93
CA ASP A 97 -110.11 -20.65 -46.54
C ASP A 97 -111.27 -19.81 -46.02
N GLU A 98 -112.52 -20.17 -46.33
CA GLU A 98 -113.73 -19.58 -45.73
C GLU A 98 -113.94 -20.14 -44.31
N LEU A 99 -113.96 -21.46 -44.13
CA LEU A 99 -113.98 -22.12 -42.82
C LEU A 99 -112.81 -21.69 -41.92
N ARG A 100 -111.62 -21.44 -42.49
CA ARG A 100 -110.49 -20.91 -41.70
C ARG A 100 -110.77 -19.49 -41.18
N LYS A 101 -111.34 -18.60 -42.01
CA LYS A 101 -111.75 -17.25 -41.57
C LYS A 101 -112.86 -17.35 -40.53
N ASP A 102 -113.84 -18.23 -40.73
CA ASP A 102 -114.91 -18.45 -39.76
C ASP A 102 -114.37 -18.95 -38.42
N ILE A 103 -113.39 -19.86 -38.41
CA ILE A 103 -112.71 -20.33 -37.18
C ILE A 103 -111.92 -19.19 -36.53
N GLU A 104 -111.14 -18.43 -37.28
CA GLU A 104 -110.39 -17.27 -36.75
C GLU A 104 -111.35 -16.21 -36.18
N GLN A 105 -112.48 -15.96 -36.85
CA GLN A 105 -113.55 -15.06 -36.42
C GLN A 105 -114.31 -15.59 -35.19
N LEU A 106 -114.58 -16.89 -35.11
CA LEU A 106 -115.18 -17.55 -33.93
C LEU A 106 -114.25 -17.46 -32.71
N CYS A 107 -112.95 -17.69 -32.89
CA CYS A 107 -111.97 -17.52 -31.82
C CYS A 107 -111.92 -16.07 -31.32
N ILE A 108 -111.94 -15.08 -32.23
CA ILE A 108 -112.01 -13.65 -31.88
C ILE A 108 -113.32 -13.30 -31.16
N GLN A 109 -114.46 -13.87 -31.59
CA GLN A 109 -115.77 -13.65 -30.97
C GLN A 109 -115.89 -14.31 -29.58
N GLN A 110 -115.49 -15.57 -29.43
CA GLN A 110 -115.55 -16.31 -28.15
C GLN A 110 -114.60 -15.73 -27.09
N ALA A 111 -113.42 -15.26 -27.50
CA ALA A 111 -112.50 -14.58 -26.61
C ALA A 111 -112.99 -13.17 -26.20
N GLY A 112 -113.83 -12.56 -27.04
CA GLY A 112 -114.46 -11.26 -26.81
C GLY A 112 -113.50 -10.07 -26.97
N PRO A 113 -114.03 -8.84 -27.11
CA PRO A 113 -113.20 -7.64 -27.34
C PRO A 113 -112.16 -7.37 -26.25
N SER A 114 -112.39 -7.86 -25.04
CA SER A 114 -111.48 -7.73 -23.89
C SER A 114 -110.22 -8.60 -23.99
N TYR A 115 -110.30 -9.81 -24.58
CA TYR A 115 -109.15 -10.72 -24.62
C TYR A 115 -108.00 -10.15 -25.45
N LEU A 116 -108.29 -9.58 -26.63
CA LEU A 116 -107.29 -8.95 -27.47
C LEU A 116 -106.57 -7.82 -26.73
N VAL A 117 -107.32 -6.97 -26.01
CA VAL A 117 -106.76 -5.88 -25.19
C VAL A 117 -105.88 -6.42 -24.05
N VAL A 118 -106.30 -7.49 -23.36
CA VAL A 118 -105.52 -8.11 -22.26
C VAL A 118 -104.25 -8.77 -22.79
N ALA A 119 -104.34 -9.56 -23.87
CA ALA A 119 -103.19 -10.20 -24.50
C ALA A 119 -102.19 -9.15 -25.00
N THR A 120 -102.65 -8.14 -25.76
CA THR A 120 -101.81 -7.03 -26.23
C THR A 120 -101.17 -6.26 -25.07
N LYS A 121 -101.89 -6.00 -23.97
CA LYS A 121 -101.32 -5.37 -22.77
C LYS A 121 -100.25 -6.24 -22.10
N MET A 122 -100.48 -7.55 -21.95
CA MET A 122 -99.49 -8.48 -21.41
C MET A 122 -98.24 -8.59 -22.31
N HIS A 123 -98.42 -8.60 -23.63
CA HIS A 123 -97.31 -8.57 -24.59
C HIS A 123 -96.50 -7.27 -24.46
N PHE A 124 -97.14 -6.09 -24.48
CA PHE A 124 -96.42 -4.83 -24.28
C PHE A 124 -95.71 -4.74 -22.92
N GLN A 125 -96.34 -5.21 -21.84
CA GLN A 125 -95.69 -5.25 -20.51
C GLN A 125 -94.47 -6.20 -20.49
N ARG A 126 -94.57 -7.37 -21.12
CA ARG A 126 -93.46 -8.33 -21.22
C ARG A 126 -92.33 -7.79 -22.11
N THR A 127 -92.66 -7.17 -23.24
CA THR A 127 -91.68 -6.53 -24.13
C THR A 127 -90.96 -5.40 -23.41
N ALA A 128 -91.67 -4.47 -22.76
CA ALA A 128 -91.05 -3.37 -22.01
C ALA A 128 -90.18 -3.86 -20.84
N ALA A 129 -90.56 -4.94 -20.15
CA ALA A 129 -89.73 -5.56 -19.11
C ALA A 129 -88.44 -6.17 -19.70
N LEU A 130 -88.55 -6.88 -20.83
CA LEU A 130 -87.39 -7.44 -21.55
C LEU A 130 -86.49 -6.35 -22.13
N GLU A 131 -87.04 -5.25 -22.63
CA GLU A 131 -86.28 -4.09 -23.10
C GLU A 131 -85.49 -3.43 -21.96
N GLN A 132 -86.10 -3.27 -20.78
CA GLN A 132 -85.40 -2.78 -19.58
C GLN A 132 -84.31 -3.74 -19.11
N GLU A 133 -84.52 -5.06 -19.20
CA GLU A 133 -83.50 -6.05 -18.87
C GLU A 133 -82.36 -6.07 -19.89
N ILE A 134 -82.66 -6.02 -21.19
CA ILE A 134 -81.67 -5.86 -22.27
C ILE A 134 -80.85 -4.59 -22.07
N GLU A 135 -81.48 -3.48 -21.70
CA GLU A 135 -80.80 -2.20 -21.47
C GLU A 135 -79.94 -2.21 -20.19
N LYS A 136 -80.40 -2.91 -19.14
CA LYS A 136 -79.62 -3.18 -17.91
C LYS A 136 -78.42 -4.09 -18.21
N LEU A 137 -78.58 -5.09 -19.08
CA LEU A 137 -77.51 -5.99 -19.52
C LEU A 137 -76.50 -5.28 -20.42
N LYS A 138 -76.95 -4.44 -21.37
CA LYS A 138 -76.07 -3.55 -22.16
C LYS A 138 -75.21 -2.65 -21.27
N LYS A 139 -75.81 -2.04 -20.24
CA LYS A 139 -75.09 -1.19 -19.28
C LYS A 139 -74.06 -1.97 -18.45
N LYS A 140 -74.38 -3.19 -18.02
CA LYS A 140 -73.42 -4.11 -17.37
C LYS A 140 -72.31 -4.59 -18.32
N LEU A 141 -72.62 -4.83 -19.58
CA LEU A 141 -71.62 -5.18 -20.59
C LEU A 141 -70.69 -4.00 -20.82
N ALA A 142 -71.22 -2.79 -20.99
CA ALA A 142 -70.43 -1.57 -21.17
C ALA A 142 -69.60 -1.14 -19.95
N SER A 143 -69.98 -1.54 -18.72
CA SER A 143 -69.07 -1.45 -17.57
C SER A 143 -67.98 -2.51 -17.66
N SER A 144 -68.35 -3.79 -17.76
CA SER A 144 -67.40 -4.92 -17.84
C SER A 144 -66.35 -4.77 -18.95
N THR A 145 -66.73 -4.23 -20.12
CA THR A 145 -65.79 -3.94 -21.22
C THR A 145 -64.80 -2.83 -20.84
N ARG A 146 -65.22 -1.78 -20.13
CA ARG A 146 -64.32 -0.74 -19.63
C ARG A 146 -63.40 -1.29 -18.55
N ASP A 147 -63.96 -2.03 -17.60
CA ASP A 147 -63.22 -2.60 -16.48
C ASP A 147 -62.13 -3.58 -17.01
N ASN A 148 -62.42 -4.33 -18.07
CA ASN A 148 -61.46 -5.18 -18.78
C ASN A 148 -60.38 -4.39 -19.55
N LEU A 149 -60.72 -3.23 -20.13
CA LEU A 149 -59.72 -2.34 -20.76
C LEU A 149 -58.78 -1.73 -19.72
N ASN A 150 -59.32 -1.28 -18.58
CA ASN A 150 -58.52 -0.78 -17.46
C ASN A 150 -57.55 -1.86 -16.94
N LEU A 151 -58.03 -3.09 -16.74
CA LEU A 151 -57.18 -4.23 -16.34
C LEU A 151 -56.10 -4.56 -17.40
N GLN A 152 -56.38 -4.37 -18.68
CA GLN A 152 -55.39 -4.54 -19.75
C GLN A 152 -54.32 -3.44 -19.72
N GLU A 153 -54.69 -2.20 -19.41
CA GLU A 153 -53.77 -1.07 -19.20
C GLU A 153 -52.89 -1.30 -17.96
N GLU A 154 -53.49 -1.61 -16.80
CA GLU A 154 -52.80 -1.97 -15.56
C GLU A 154 -51.82 -3.15 -15.75
N LEU A 155 -52.21 -4.19 -16.50
CA LEU A 155 -51.35 -5.32 -16.83
C LEU A 155 -50.15 -4.88 -17.69
N SER A 156 -50.37 -4.02 -18.69
CA SER A 156 -49.30 -3.50 -19.55
C SER A 156 -48.30 -2.66 -18.77
N GLU A 157 -48.78 -1.84 -17.83
CA GLU A 157 -47.97 -1.01 -16.94
C GLU A 157 -47.20 -1.86 -15.93
N ALA A 158 -47.80 -2.91 -15.38
CA ALA A 158 -47.10 -3.88 -14.52
C ALA A 158 -45.96 -4.59 -15.26
N TYR A 159 -46.13 -4.95 -16.54
CA TYR A 159 -45.04 -5.47 -17.38
C TYR A 159 -43.96 -4.42 -17.66
N ARG A 160 -44.34 -3.16 -17.90
CA ARG A 160 -43.40 -2.03 -18.10
C ARG A 160 -42.52 -1.82 -16.86
N ILE A 161 -43.13 -1.75 -15.68
CA ILE A 161 -42.44 -1.62 -14.38
C ILE A 161 -41.54 -2.85 -14.12
N LYS A 162 -42.02 -4.07 -14.44
CA LYS A 162 -41.22 -5.29 -14.31
C LYS A 162 -39.95 -5.26 -15.16
N SER A 163 -40.01 -4.73 -16.39
CA SER A 163 -38.81 -4.54 -17.23
C SER A 163 -37.83 -3.57 -16.58
N GLN A 164 -38.30 -2.37 -16.21
CA GLN A 164 -37.45 -1.35 -15.58
C GLN A 164 -36.80 -1.84 -14.28
N LEU A 165 -37.50 -2.66 -13.48
CA LEU A 165 -36.92 -3.27 -12.28
C LEU A 165 -35.83 -4.31 -12.61
N ALA A 166 -35.98 -5.08 -13.69
CA ALA A 166 -34.95 -6.00 -14.15
C ALA A 166 -33.70 -5.26 -14.67
N ASP A 167 -33.90 -4.17 -15.42
CA ASP A 167 -32.83 -3.30 -15.93
C ASP A 167 -32.05 -2.64 -14.78
N LEU A 168 -32.76 -2.08 -13.79
CA LEU A 168 -32.17 -1.50 -12.58
C LEU A 168 -31.42 -2.54 -11.73
N HIS A 169 -31.96 -3.75 -11.60
CA HIS A 169 -31.28 -4.85 -10.90
C HIS A 169 -29.99 -5.25 -11.64
N GLY A 170 -30.00 -5.33 -12.97
CA GLY A 170 -28.80 -5.58 -13.77
C GLY A 170 -27.73 -4.49 -13.62
N ALA A 171 -28.15 -3.22 -13.58
CA ALA A 171 -27.27 -2.08 -13.35
C ALA A 171 -26.62 -2.10 -11.94
N GLU A 172 -27.39 -2.43 -10.90
CA GLU A 172 -26.84 -2.52 -9.54
C GLU A 172 -25.96 -3.77 -9.34
N VAL A 173 -26.28 -4.91 -9.97
CA VAL A 173 -25.44 -6.11 -9.96
C VAL A 173 -24.09 -5.87 -10.66
N THR A 174 -24.07 -5.19 -11.81
CA THR A 174 -22.82 -4.86 -12.52
C THR A 174 -21.97 -3.84 -11.75
N LYS A 175 -22.60 -2.85 -11.11
CA LYS A 175 -21.95 -1.91 -10.17
C LYS A 175 -21.38 -2.62 -8.94
N ASN A 176 -22.10 -3.57 -8.36
CA ASN A 176 -21.63 -4.36 -7.22
C ASN A 176 -20.40 -5.21 -7.62
N LEU A 177 -20.47 -5.91 -8.76
CA LEU A 177 -19.36 -6.68 -9.33
C LEU A 177 -18.11 -5.81 -9.54
N GLU A 178 -18.25 -4.57 -10.01
CA GLU A 178 -17.12 -3.65 -10.17
C GLU A 178 -16.52 -3.23 -8.82
N SER A 179 -17.36 -2.98 -7.81
CA SER A 179 -16.87 -2.70 -6.45
C SER A 179 -16.15 -3.91 -5.83
N GLU A 180 -16.56 -5.14 -6.16
CA GLU A 180 -15.90 -6.38 -5.74
C GLU A 180 -14.51 -6.52 -6.38
N LYS A 181 -14.35 -6.15 -7.67
CA LYS A 181 -13.03 -6.09 -8.33
C LYS A 181 -12.12 -5.08 -7.64
N GLN A 182 -12.63 -3.88 -7.34
CA GLN A 182 -11.86 -2.84 -6.64
C GLN A 182 -11.42 -3.30 -5.25
N LEU A 183 -12.32 -3.95 -4.49
CA LEU A 183 -11.97 -4.53 -3.18
C LEU A 183 -10.87 -5.59 -3.32
N LYS A 184 -10.98 -6.50 -4.29
CA LYS A 184 -9.95 -7.52 -4.58
C LYS A 184 -8.62 -6.91 -5.02
N PHE A 185 -8.64 -5.83 -5.81
CA PHE A 185 -7.45 -5.08 -6.19
C PHE A 185 -6.76 -4.47 -4.96
N PHE A 186 -7.50 -3.73 -4.11
CA PHE A 186 -6.93 -3.17 -2.88
C PHE A 186 -6.43 -4.26 -1.92
N GLN A 187 -7.13 -5.39 -1.80
CA GLN A 187 -6.66 -6.55 -1.03
C GLN A 187 -5.33 -7.10 -1.56
N GLY A 188 -5.16 -7.15 -2.90
CA GLY A 188 -3.89 -7.51 -3.55
C GLY A 188 -2.77 -6.50 -3.29
N CYS A 189 -3.03 -5.20 -3.43
CA CYS A 189 -2.06 -4.14 -3.12
C CYS A 189 -1.63 -4.17 -1.65
N VAL A 190 -2.57 -4.38 -0.73
CA VAL A 190 -2.26 -4.53 0.70
C VAL A 190 -1.41 -5.78 0.93
N ALA A 191 -1.78 -6.94 0.36
CA ALA A 191 -0.98 -8.15 0.51
C ALA A 191 0.46 -8.00 -0.02
N ALA A 192 0.62 -7.33 -1.16
CA ALA A 192 1.94 -7.02 -1.73
C ALA A 192 2.76 -6.12 -0.79
N ALA A 193 2.19 -5.00 -0.33
CA ALA A 193 2.86 -4.08 0.60
C ALA A 193 3.18 -4.71 1.97
N PHE A 194 2.41 -5.72 2.40
CA PHE A 194 2.78 -6.56 3.54
C PHE A 194 4.02 -7.41 3.22
N SER A 195 4.02 -8.16 2.11
CA SER A 195 5.16 -9.00 1.73
C SER A 195 6.45 -8.22 1.45
N GLU A 196 6.34 -7.01 0.90
CA GLU A 196 7.45 -6.10 0.62
C GLU A 196 8.08 -5.61 1.92
N ARG A 197 7.26 -5.08 2.84
CA ARG A 197 7.73 -4.65 4.18
C ARG A 197 8.36 -5.80 4.95
N ASP A 198 7.75 -6.99 4.93
CA ASP A 198 8.26 -8.15 5.66
C ASP A 198 9.58 -8.65 5.05
N HIS A 199 9.80 -8.48 3.74
CA HIS A 199 11.10 -8.67 3.09
C HIS A 199 12.12 -7.60 3.51
N SER A 200 11.77 -6.31 3.50
CA SER A 200 12.65 -5.22 3.95
C SER A 200 13.07 -5.35 5.42
N ILE A 201 12.17 -5.84 6.29
CA ILE A 201 12.46 -6.14 7.70
C ILE A 201 13.52 -7.26 7.78
N MET A 202 13.35 -8.36 7.04
CA MET A 202 14.32 -9.45 6.99
C MET A 202 15.69 -8.99 6.49
N GLU A 203 15.74 -8.10 5.50
CA GLU A 203 16.99 -7.51 5.00
C GLU A 203 17.65 -6.59 6.05
N ALA A 204 16.86 -5.80 6.77
CA ALA A 204 17.35 -4.93 7.85
C ALA A 204 17.88 -5.72 9.05
N GLU A 205 17.20 -6.79 9.48
CA GLU A 205 17.69 -7.71 10.52
C GLU A 205 19.02 -8.36 10.12
N LYS A 206 19.13 -8.80 8.86
CA LYS A 206 20.35 -9.38 8.27
C LYS A 206 21.47 -8.35 8.05
N ALA A 207 21.14 -7.06 7.94
CA ALA A 207 22.13 -5.98 7.96
C ALA A 207 22.65 -5.74 9.39
N LYS A 208 21.75 -5.71 10.37
CA LYS A 208 22.06 -5.55 11.80
C LYS A 208 22.89 -6.71 12.36
N GLU A 209 22.63 -7.95 11.94
CA GLU A 209 23.49 -9.11 12.30
C GLU A 209 24.94 -8.90 11.82
N LYS A 210 25.14 -8.39 10.59
CA LYS A 210 26.48 -8.08 10.07
C LYS A 210 27.12 -6.91 10.81
N GLU A 211 26.34 -5.91 11.20
CA GLU A 211 26.80 -4.76 12.00
C GLU A 211 27.31 -5.21 13.38
N GLU A 212 26.54 -6.03 14.10
CA GLU A 212 26.94 -6.64 15.38
C GLU A 212 28.21 -7.50 15.23
N LEU A 213 28.32 -8.28 14.14
CA LEU A 213 29.53 -9.03 13.80
C LEU A 213 30.73 -8.16 13.39
N MET A 214 30.51 -6.91 12.97
CA MET A 214 31.59 -5.93 12.74
C MET A 214 32.00 -5.23 14.04
N PHE A 215 31.07 -4.88 14.92
CA PHE A 215 31.39 -4.36 16.26
C PHE A 215 32.24 -5.35 17.07
N GLN A 216 31.92 -6.65 17.04
CA GLN A 216 32.73 -7.69 17.70
C GLN A 216 34.16 -7.77 17.15
N LYS A 217 34.37 -7.52 15.85
CA LYS A 217 35.70 -7.46 15.24
C LYS A 217 36.45 -6.16 15.55
N LEU A 218 35.72 -5.05 15.71
CA LEU A 218 36.29 -3.76 16.11
C LEU A 218 36.84 -3.88 17.54
N ASP A 219 36.06 -4.42 18.47
CA ASP A 219 36.47 -4.75 19.85
C ASP A 219 37.72 -5.67 19.89
N GLU A 220 37.80 -6.67 19.00
CA GLU A 220 38.98 -7.54 18.88
C GLU A 220 40.22 -6.78 18.34
N VAL A 221 40.05 -5.80 17.46
CA VAL A 221 41.12 -4.96 16.90
C VAL A 221 41.58 -3.90 17.91
N GLU A 222 40.64 -3.27 18.64
CA GLU A 222 40.91 -2.29 19.70
C GLU A 222 41.77 -2.91 20.80
N LYS A 223 41.43 -4.12 21.27
CA LYS A 223 42.22 -4.87 22.26
C LYS A 223 43.63 -5.22 21.75
N LYS A 224 43.78 -5.55 20.46
CA LYS A 224 45.10 -5.77 19.84
C LYS A 224 45.91 -4.47 19.76
N MET A 225 45.25 -3.33 19.51
CA MET A 225 45.89 -2.02 19.49
C MET A 225 46.33 -1.57 20.89
N GLU A 226 45.52 -1.83 21.92
CA GLU A 226 45.88 -1.55 23.33
C GLU A 226 47.10 -2.38 23.79
N ILE A 227 47.16 -3.66 23.42
CA ILE A 227 48.33 -4.53 23.66
C ILE A 227 49.57 -3.99 22.94
N LEU A 228 49.48 -3.73 21.62
CA LEU A 228 50.62 -3.21 20.85
C LEU A 228 51.10 -1.83 21.32
N ASN A 229 50.19 -0.97 21.79
CA ASN A 229 50.54 0.31 22.39
C ASN A 229 51.22 0.13 23.77
N SER A 230 50.83 -0.88 24.53
CA SER A 230 51.49 -1.24 25.79
C SER A 230 52.91 -1.77 25.54
N ASP A 231 53.08 -2.69 24.58
CA ASP A 231 54.39 -3.21 24.15
C ASP A 231 55.31 -2.08 23.66
N PHE A 232 54.77 -1.14 22.87
CA PHE A 232 55.50 0.05 22.41
C PHE A 232 55.95 0.95 23.57
N LEU A 233 55.09 1.18 24.57
CA LEU A 233 55.45 1.96 25.76
C LEU A 233 56.52 1.26 26.62
N GLU A 234 56.54 -0.08 26.68
CA GLU A 234 57.63 -0.82 27.35
C GLU A 234 58.95 -0.76 26.56
N GLN A 235 58.89 -0.87 25.23
CA GLN A 235 60.07 -0.67 24.37
C GLN A 235 60.63 0.75 24.50
N GLN A 236 59.78 1.78 24.54
CA GLN A 236 60.23 3.16 24.75
C GLN A 236 60.95 3.32 26.09
N ARG A 237 60.38 2.82 27.21
CA ARG A 237 61.03 2.83 28.53
C ARG A 237 62.39 2.13 28.52
N PHE A 238 62.54 1.05 27.75
CA PHE A 238 63.81 0.34 27.59
C PHE A 238 64.83 1.16 26.79
N ILE A 239 64.40 1.83 25.71
CA ILE A 239 65.23 2.76 24.94
C ILE A 239 65.68 3.95 25.80
N ASP A 240 64.77 4.57 26.55
CA ASP A 240 65.06 5.68 27.47
C ASP A 240 66.11 5.28 28.52
N LYS A 241 65.97 4.07 29.08
CA LYS A 241 66.96 3.51 30.01
C LYS A 241 68.33 3.31 29.34
N LEU A 242 68.38 2.72 28.15
CA LEU A 242 69.65 2.55 27.42
C LEU A 242 70.32 3.89 27.08
N GLN A 243 69.55 4.93 26.77
CA GLN A 243 70.09 6.28 26.58
C GLN A 243 70.66 6.87 27.88
N ALA A 244 69.99 6.66 29.02
CA ALA A 244 70.48 7.08 30.33
C ALA A 244 71.76 6.34 30.75
N ASP A 245 71.82 5.03 30.55
CA ASP A 245 73.01 4.20 30.83
C ASP A 245 74.17 4.56 29.89
N LEU A 246 73.91 4.85 28.61
CA LEU A 246 74.91 5.37 27.67
C LEU A 246 75.45 6.75 28.08
N ALA A 247 74.57 7.67 28.50
CA ALA A 247 74.97 8.98 28.99
C ALA A 247 75.80 8.89 30.28
N LYS A 248 75.48 7.95 31.17
CA LYS A 248 76.29 7.62 32.36
C LYS A 248 77.68 7.11 31.94
N GLN A 249 77.75 6.13 31.03
CA GLN A 249 79.03 5.60 30.53
C GLN A 249 79.89 6.67 29.83
N LEU A 250 79.28 7.61 29.11
CA LEU A 250 80.00 8.73 28.48
C LEU A 250 80.61 9.66 29.56
N ASN A 251 79.86 9.95 30.62
CA ASN A 251 80.36 10.73 31.76
C ASN A 251 81.46 10.02 32.57
N GLU A 252 81.34 8.71 32.77
CA GLU A 252 82.38 7.88 33.40
C GLU A 252 83.66 7.85 32.55
N ASN A 253 83.54 7.64 31.24
CA ASN A 253 84.67 7.76 30.30
C ASN A 253 85.32 9.16 30.32
N LYS A 254 84.53 10.23 30.50
CA LYS A 254 85.04 11.61 30.66
C LYS A 254 85.77 11.81 32.01
N ALA A 255 85.49 11.01 33.03
CA ALA A 255 86.25 10.96 34.27
C ALA A 255 87.51 10.10 34.13
N PHE A 256 87.43 8.90 33.55
CA PHE A 256 88.59 8.03 33.30
C PHE A 256 89.65 8.70 32.44
N LYS A 257 89.25 9.46 31.41
CA LYS A 257 90.18 10.29 30.62
C LYS A 257 90.97 11.27 31.50
N LYS A 258 90.32 12.03 32.40
CA LYS A 258 91.02 12.92 33.35
C LYS A 258 91.97 12.19 34.30
N VAL A 259 91.74 10.91 34.57
CA VAL A 259 92.61 10.06 35.40
C VAL A 259 93.82 9.60 34.57
N VAL A 260 93.60 9.14 33.34
CA VAL A 260 94.65 8.75 32.39
C VAL A 260 95.60 9.91 32.07
N ASP A 261 95.10 11.12 31.79
CA ASP A 261 95.96 12.30 31.58
C ASP A 261 96.84 12.61 32.81
N ARG A 262 96.34 12.37 34.03
CA ARG A 262 97.13 12.57 35.27
C ARG A 262 98.22 11.53 35.43
N PHE A 263 97.92 10.25 35.25
CA PHE A 263 98.92 9.17 35.33
C PHE A 263 99.95 9.28 34.18
N TYR A 264 99.50 9.62 32.98
CA TYR A 264 100.38 9.89 31.84
C TYR A 264 101.27 11.11 32.09
N GLY A 265 100.75 12.19 32.70
CA GLY A 265 101.56 13.33 33.15
C GLY A 265 102.62 12.98 34.19
N ILE A 266 102.30 12.10 35.15
CA ILE A 266 103.28 11.57 36.14
C ILE A 266 104.35 10.72 35.44
N ARG A 267 103.95 9.90 34.46
CA ARG A 267 104.88 9.11 33.63
C ARG A 267 105.82 10.00 32.82
N GLN A 268 105.29 11.04 32.16
CA GLN A 268 106.05 11.99 31.34
C GLN A 268 107.02 12.87 32.18
N GLN A 269 106.73 13.08 33.46
CA GLN A 269 107.66 13.69 34.42
C GLN A 269 108.76 12.72 34.90
N SER A 270 108.49 11.40 34.84
CA SER A 270 109.43 10.34 35.25
C SER A 270 110.33 9.86 34.10
N PHE A 271 109.83 9.88 32.87
CA PHE A 271 110.50 9.47 31.64
C PHE A 271 110.37 10.60 30.61
N GLN A 272 111.48 11.27 30.32
CA GLN A 272 111.51 12.61 29.72
C GLN A 272 111.32 12.65 28.18
N ASP A 273 110.63 11.67 27.60
CA ASP A 273 110.38 11.55 26.16
C ASP A 273 108.95 11.02 25.89
N CYS A 274 108.04 11.90 25.45
CA CYS A 274 106.80 11.54 24.73
C CYS A 274 106.10 12.77 24.13
N GLU A 275 105.67 12.65 22.87
CA GLU A 275 104.80 13.63 22.19
C GLU A 275 103.30 13.39 22.48
N ASP A 276 102.46 14.41 22.27
CA ASP A 276 101.05 14.39 22.66
C ASP A 276 100.24 13.43 21.78
N THR A 277 99.94 12.26 22.35
CA THR A 277 99.39 11.08 21.67
C THR A 277 97.89 10.91 21.94
N SER A 278 97.21 10.11 21.10
CA SER A 278 95.78 9.86 21.26
C SER A 278 95.45 9.13 22.56
N TRP A 279 94.19 9.23 23.01
CA TRP A 279 93.73 8.63 24.26
C TRP A 279 94.01 7.13 24.37
N ASP A 280 93.80 6.38 23.30
CA ASP A 280 94.06 4.94 23.29
C ASP A 280 95.56 4.66 23.45
N GLN A 281 96.43 5.44 22.79
CA GLN A 281 97.89 5.33 22.92
C GLN A 281 98.36 5.70 24.34
N LYS A 282 97.81 6.75 24.95
CA LYS A 282 98.05 7.09 26.37
C LYS A 282 97.67 5.94 27.31
N CYS A 283 96.56 5.25 27.04
CA CYS A 283 96.14 4.05 27.78
C CYS A 283 97.08 2.85 27.52
N THR A 284 97.40 2.53 26.27
CA THR A 284 98.28 1.41 25.90
C THR A 284 99.64 1.55 26.57
N CYS A 285 100.28 2.72 26.50
CA CYS A 285 101.56 2.94 27.16
C CYS A 285 101.48 2.68 28.68
N LEU A 286 100.45 3.16 29.37
CA LEU A 286 100.28 2.95 30.82
C LEU A 286 100.00 1.49 31.18
N LEU A 287 99.38 0.71 30.29
CA LEU A 287 99.15 -0.73 30.47
C LEU A 287 100.39 -1.59 30.16
N GLU A 288 101.32 -1.07 29.36
CA GLU A 288 102.60 -1.71 29.04
C GLU A 288 103.71 -1.45 30.07
N ASP A 289 103.47 -0.60 31.09
CA ASP A 289 104.43 -0.37 32.17
C ASP A 289 104.58 -1.62 33.07
N PRO A 290 105.81 -2.04 33.38
CA PRO A 290 106.02 -3.18 34.28
C PRO A 290 105.47 -2.88 35.67
N PRO A 291 104.79 -3.84 36.34
CA PRO A 291 103.98 -3.57 37.54
C PRO A 291 104.78 -3.02 38.73
N GLN A 292 106.10 -3.21 38.74
CA GLN A 292 107.03 -2.63 39.73
C GLN A 292 107.10 -1.10 39.68
N VAL A 293 106.71 -0.46 38.57
CA VAL A 293 106.70 1.02 38.40
C VAL A 293 105.56 1.65 39.20
N TRP A 294 104.43 0.95 39.31
CA TRP A 294 103.19 1.47 39.91
C TRP A 294 102.79 0.78 41.23
N SER A 295 103.57 -0.20 41.71
CA SER A 295 103.26 -0.96 42.92
C SER A 295 103.59 -0.20 44.21
N TYR A 296 102.57 0.06 45.04
CA TYR A 296 102.73 0.39 46.45
C TYR A 296 101.88 -0.59 47.28
N ASN A 297 102.53 -1.55 47.95
CA ASN A 297 101.83 -2.61 48.68
C ASN A 297 101.27 -2.10 50.01
N ASP A 298 99.94 -2.10 50.13
CA ASP A 298 99.18 -1.61 51.29
C ASP A 298 98.15 -2.67 51.75
N PRO A 299 97.75 -2.75 53.04
CA PRO A 299 96.81 -3.76 53.55
C PRO A 299 95.40 -3.74 52.92
N SER A 300 95.05 -2.70 52.16
CA SER A 300 93.75 -2.53 51.50
C SER A 300 93.29 -3.72 50.65
N THR A 301 94.21 -4.53 50.10
CA THR A 301 93.89 -5.74 49.33
C THR A 301 93.00 -6.72 50.09
N SER A 302 93.18 -6.87 51.41
CA SER A 302 92.34 -7.76 52.23
C SER A 302 90.88 -7.31 52.26
N LYS A 303 90.64 -5.99 52.27
CA LYS A 303 89.29 -5.43 52.31
C LYS A 303 88.61 -5.53 50.95
N TYR A 304 89.37 -5.40 49.86
CA TYR A 304 88.89 -5.64 48.50
C TYR A 304 88.51 -7.11 48.27
N ILE A 305 89.31 -8.06 48.78
CA ILE A 305 88.99 -9.49 48.72
C ILE A 305 87.65 -9.77 49.44
N SER A 306 87.43 -9.28 50.65
CA SER A 306 86.16 -9.50 51.36
C SER A 306 84.94 -8.88 50.67
N VAL A 307 85.10 -7.73 50.00
CA VAL A 307 84.03 -7.15 49.17
C VAL A 307 83.74 -8.03 47.95
N LEU A 308 84.77 -8.53 47.26
CA LEU A 308 84.60 -9.47 46.15
C LEU A 308 83.96 -10.80 46.60
N GLU A 309 84.28 -11.30 47.79
CA GLU A 309 83.66 -12.51 48.37
C GLU A 309 82.17 -12.29 48.70
N GLU A 310 81.81 -11.11 49.21
CA GLU A 310 80.42 -10.72 49.47
C GLU A 310 79.62 -10.53 48.16
N GLU A 311 80.24 -9.92 47.13
CA GLU A 311 79.66 -9.86 45.77
C GLU A 311 79.51 -11.26 45.15
N LEU A 312 80.47 -12.16 45.33
CA LEU A 312 80.39 -13.55 44.85
C LEU A 312 79.25 -14.32 45.52
N GLN A 313 79.02 -14.10 46.81
CA GLN A 313 77.89 -14.72 47.52
C GLN A 313 76.55 -14.08 47.11
N SER A 314 76.51 -12.77 46.85
CA SER A 314 75.34 -12.11 46.27
C SER A 314 75.01 -12.64 44.87
N ALA A 315 76.02 -12.84 44.02
CA ALA A 315 75.90 -13.43 42.70
C ALA A 315 75.40 -14.90 42.76
N ARG A 316 75.86 -15.70 43.73
CA ARG A 316 75.30 -17.05 43.98
C ARG A 316 73.82 -16.99 44.36
N ASN A 317 73.46 -16.16 45.33
CA ASN A 317 72.08 -15.99 45.75
C ASN A 317 71.18 -15.52 44.57
N PHE A 318 71.72 -14.73 43.64
CA PHE A 318 71.02 -14.33 42.41
C PHE A 318 70.87 -15.49 41.40
N VAL A 319 71.91 -16.30 41.20
CA VAL A 319 71.86 -17.51 40.37
C VAL A 319 70.86 -18.53 40.92
N ASP A 320 70.84 -18.76 42.23
CA ASP A 320 69.86 -19.64 42.89
C ASP A 320 68.42 -19.13 42.68
N ASN A 321 68.20 -17.82 42.77
CA ASN A 321 66.89 -17.21 42.46
C ASN A 321 66.50 -17.35 40.98
N LEU A 322 67.44 -17.19 40.04
CA LEU A 322 67.20 -17.45 38.61
C LEU A 322 66.88 -18.93 38.35
N GLN A 323 67.57 -19.86 39.02
CA GLN A 323 67.32 -21.30 38.88
C GLN A 323 65.96 -21.70 39.47
N ASN A 324 65.56 -21.12 40.60
CA ASN A 324 64.22 -21.28 41.17
C ASN A 324 63.14 -20.73 40.22
N LYS A 325 63.36 -19.55 39.62
CA LYS A 325 62.41 -18.97 38.65
C LYS A 325 62.29 -19.86 37.40
N LEU A 326 63.42 -20.32 36.84
CA LEU A 326 63.43 -21.24 35.70
C LEU A 326 62.68 -22.55 35.99
N CYS A 327 62.73 -23.03 37.23
CA CYS A 327 61.94 -24.19 37.67
C CYS A 327 60.43 -23.90 37.64
N MET A 328 60.00 -22.75 38.16
CA MET A 328 58.60 -22.31 38.10
C MET A 328 58.11 -22.09 36.66
N ASP A 329 58.93 -21.47 35.81
CA ASP A 329 58.64 -21.27 34.40
C ASP A 329 58.46 -22.63 33.67
N LEU A 330 59.25 -23.65 34.03
CA LEU A 330 59.11 -25.03 33.54
C LEU A 330 57.83 -25.72 34.05
N GLU A 331 57.39 -25.48 35.28
CA GLU A 331 56.10 -25.98 35.79
C GLU A 331 54.92 -25.35 35.05
N ILE A 332 54.98 -24.04 34.79
CA ILE A 332 53.99 -23.30 33.98
C ILE A 332 53.95 -23.86 32.55
N GLU A 333 55.11 -24.04 31.92
CA GLU A 333 55.21 -24.61 30.57
C GLU A 333 54.61 -26.03 30.51
N ASN A 334 54.86 -26.87 31.53
CA ASN A 334 54.27 -28.21 31.63
C ASN A 334 52.75 -28.16 31.85
N HIS A 335 52.23 -27.21 32.62
CA HIS A 335 50.78 -27.01 32.76
C HIS A 335 50.15 -26.61 31.42
N LEU A 336 50.75 -25.65 30.70
CA LEU A 336 50.29 -25.21 29.38
C LEU A 336 50.34 -26.36 28.36
N LYS A 337 51.45 -27.11 28.29
CA LYS A 337 51.57 -28.34 27.46
C LYS A 337 50.55 -29.42 27.82
N LYS A 338 50.06 -29.47 29.06
CA LYS A 338 48.94 -30.35 29.44
C LYS A 338 47.60 -29.79 28.94
N LYS A 339 47.34 -28.49 29.12
CA LYS A 339 46.11 -27.83 28.67
C LYS A 339 45.92 -27.84 27.16
N VAL A 340 46.98 -27.61 26.38
CA VAL A 340 46.96 -27.74 24.92
C VAL A 340 46.52 -29.16 24.52
N ARG A 341 47.15 -30.21 25.09
CA ARG A 341 46.77 -31.62 24.81
C ARG A 341 45.36 -32.00 25.28
N GLU A 342 44.81 -31.32 26.30
CA GLU A 342 43.40 -31.47 26.70
C GLU A 342 42.45 -30.82 25.67
N LEU A 343 42.83 -29.67 25.09
CA LEU A 343 42.05 -28.96 24.08
C LEU A 343 42.13 -29.62 22.70
N GLU A 344 43.29 -30.09 22.27
CA GLU A 344 43.48 -30.85 21.02
C GLU A 344 42.58 -32.09 20.98
N LYS A 345 42.53 -32.86 22.08
CA LYS A 345 41.64 -34.03 22.19
C LYS A 345 40.17 -33.67 22.11
N LYS A 346 39.75 -32.54 22.72
CA LYS A 346 38.38 -32.05 22.61
C LYS A 346 38.05 -31.63 21.18
N LYS A 347 38.96 -30.93 20.50
CA LYS A 347 38.80 -30.53 19.10
C LYS A 347 38.66 -31.75 18.18
N ILE A 348 39.55 -32.74 18.30
CA ILE A 348 39.48 -33.97 17.48
C ILE A 348 38.13 -34.70 17.71
N ALA A 349 37.63 -34.72 18.95
CA ALA A 349 36.33 -35.31 19.26
C ALA A 349 35.14 -34.52 18.66
N SER A 350 35.17 -33.18 18.70
CA SER A 350 34.13 -32.36 18.05
C SER A 350 34.18 -32.46 16.53
N ASP A 351 35.37 -32.43 15.93
CA ASP A 351 35.57 -32.51 14.49
C ASP A 351 35.05 -33.86 13.96
N GLN A 352 35.32 -34.96 14.67
CA GLN A 352 34.75 -36.28 14.35
C GLN A 352 33.22 -36.32 14.48
N MET A 353 32.65 -35.65 15.49
CA MET A 353 31.19 -35.54 15.63
C MET A 353 30.57 -34.79 14.45
N PHE A 354 31.14 -33.65 14.04
CA PHE A 354 30.69 -32.90 12.87
C PHE A 354 30.80 -33.70 11.57
N ILE A 355 31.91 -34.45 11.37
CA ILE A 355 32.08 -35.35 10.22
C ILE A 355 30.98 -36.42 10.19
N ASN A 356 30.68 -37.03 11.35
CA ASN A 356 29.63 -38.05 11.44
C ASN A 356 28.23 -37.48 11.15
N SER A 357 27.90 -36.31 11.70
CA SER A 357 26.64 -35.61 11.42
C SER A 357 26.50 -35.20 9.95
N LEU A 358 27.58 -34.69 9.34
CA LEU A 358 27.61 -34.33 7.93
C LEU A 358 27.48 -35.56 7.01
N ALA A 359 28.07 -36.69 7.38
CA ALA A 359 27.90 -37.96 6.66
C ALA A 359 26.44 -38.45 6.72
N GLY A 360 25.80 -38.36 7.88
CA GLY A 360 24.37 -38.67 8.04
C GLY A 360 23.47 -37.77 7.20
N LEU A 361 23.72 -36.46 7.19
CA LEU A 361 22.98 -35.50 6.36
C LEU A 361 23.17 -35.76 4.86
N ARG A 362 24.40 -36.06 4.41
CA ARG A 362 24.70 -36.44 3.01
C ARG A 362 23.97 -37.72 2.61
N HIS A 363 23.91 -38.72 3.49
CA HIS A 363 23.15 -39.95 3.24
C HIS A 363 21.64 -39.67 3.11
N HIS A 364 21.07 -38.87 4.01
CA HIS A 364 19.66 -38.48 3.97
C HIS A 364 19.31 -37.70 2.68
N HIS A 365 20.15 -36.73 2.28
CA HIS A 365 20.01 -36.01 1.02
C HIS A 365 20.12 -36.96 -0.21
N SER A 366 21.02 -37.94 -0.17
CA SER A 366 21.14 -38.94 -1.23
C SER A 366 19.90 -39.83 -1.34
N LEU A 367 19.25 -40.16 -0.22
CA LEU A 367 18.01 -40.93 -0.18
C LEU A 367 16.84 -40.13 -0.78
N HIS A 368 16.65 -38.87 -0.37
CA HIS A 368 15.64 -37.97 -0.95
C HIS A 368 15.85 -37.77 -2.45
N ARG A 369 17.10 -37.53 -2.90
CA ARG A 369 17.43 -37.42 -4.32
C ARG A 369 17.04 -38.68 -5.10
N MET A 370 17.28 -39.86 -4.54
CA MET A 370 16.89 -41.14 -5.17
C MET A 370 15.37 -41.30 -5.25
N GLN A 371 14.64 -40.95 -4.18
CA GLN A 371 13.17 -40.99 -4.16
C GLN A 371 12.56 -40.03 -5.20
N ILE A 372 13.06 -38.79 -5.28
CA ILE A 372 12.61 -37.80 -6.27
C ILE A 372 12.87 -38.30 -7.70
N VAL A 373 14.06 -38.85 -7.99
CA VAL A 373 14.37 -39.40 -9.31
C VAL A 373 13.48 -40.59 -9.66
N ASN A 374 13.15 -41.47 -8.70
CA ASN A 374 12.24 -42.58 -8.93
C ASN A 374 10.82 -42.11 -9.28
N ILE A 375 10.27 -41.17 -8.51
CA ILE A 375 8.94 -40.58 -8.78
C ILE A 375 8.92 -39.91 -10.16
N LEU A 376 9.98 -39.20 -10.55
CA LEU A 376 10.07 -38.57 -11.86
C LEU A 376 10.15 -39.59 -13.01
N GLU A 377 10.78 -40.76 -12.81
CA GLU A 377 10.84 -41.82 -13.83
C GLU A 377 9.52 -42.62 -13.91
N GLU A 378 8.81 -42.78 -12.79
CA GLU A 378 7.45 -43.31 -12.72
C GLU A 378 6.46 -42.39 -13.47
N GLU A 379 6.46 -41.09 -13.17
CA GLU A 379 5.67 -40.08 -13.88
C GLU A 379 6.01 -40.02 -15.38
N LYS A 380 7.29 -40.04 -15.73
CA LYS A 380 7.75 -40.10 -17.13
C LYS A 380 7.26 -41.36 -17.84
N SER A 381 7.21 -42.50 -17.14
CA SER A 381 6.67 -43.75 -17.66
C SER A 381 5.14 -43.71 -17.82
N HIS A 382 4.42 -43.13 -16.86
CA HIS A 382 2.98 -42.91 -16.94
C HIS A 382 2.61 -41.98 -18.10
N ASN A 383 3.30 -40.85 -18.23
CA ASN A 383 3.12 -39.92 -19.35
C ASN A 383 3.42 -40.60 -20.70
N LYS A 384 4.50 -41.39 -20.81
CA LYS A 384 4.81 -42.16 -22.02
C LYS A 384 3.71 -43.18 -22.38
N TYR A 385 3.13 -43.86 -21.39
CA TYR A 385 1.98 -44.74 -21.59
C TYR A 385 0.76 -43.94 -22.09
N MET A 386 0.41 -42.83 -21.44
CA MET A 386 -0.69 -41.96 -21.83
C MET A 386 -0.53 -41.42 -23.26
N PHE A 387 0.67 -40.97 -23.64
CA PHE A 387 0.99 -40.57 -25.02
C PHE A 387 0.76 -41.72 -26.01
N SER A 388 1.21 -42.94 -25.71
CA SER A 388 0.98 -44.10 -26.59
C SER A 388 -0.51 -44.45 -26.76
N MET A 389 -1.32 -44.27 -25.70
CA MET A 389 -2.76 -44.47 -25.75
C MET A 389 -3.47 -43.38 -26.56
N ILE A 390 -3.04 -42.12 -26.44
CA ILE A 390 -3.54 -40.99 -27.23
C ILE A 390 -3.18 -41.18 -28.71
N GLU A 391 -1.93 -41.52 -29.02
CA GLU A 391 -1.46 -41.82 -30.38
C GLU A 391 -2.21 -43.02 -30.99
N GLY A 392 -2.51 -44.04 -30.18
CA GLY A 392 -3.38 -45.16 -30.54
C GLY A 392 -4.80 -44.72 -30.91
N LYS A 393 -5.42 -43.84 -30.11
CA LYS A 393 -6.75 -43.26 -30.40
C LYS A 393 -6.74 -42.35 -31.63
N ILE A 394 -5.71 -41.54 -31.84
CA ILE A 394 -5.55 -40.72 -33.05
C ILE A 394 -5.44 -41.61 -34.28
N ARG A 395 -4.60 -42.65 -34.25
CA ARG A 395 -4.54 -43.67 -35.32
C ARG A 395 -5.87 -44.41 -35.51
N GLN A 396 -6.70 -44.57 -34.48
CA GLN A 396 -8.04 -45.16 -34.63
C GLN A 396 -9.02 -44.18 -35.30
N MET A 397 -9.03 -42.91 -34.90
CA MET A 397 -9.85 -41.84 -35.45
C MET A 397 -9.55 -41.59 -36.93
N ASN A 398 -8.28 -41.50 -37.32
CA ASN A 398 -7.88 -41.32 -38.72
C ASN A 398 -8.42 -42.48 -39.58
N ARG A 399 -8.32 -43.73 -39.10
CA ARG A 399 -8.88 -44.93 -39.76
C ARG A 399 -10.41 -45.04 -39.70
N CYS A 400 -11.11 -44.10 -39.08
CA CYS A 400 -12.55 -43.91 -39.28
C CYS A 400 -12.79 -42.86 -40.37
N ASN A 401 -12.15 -41.69 -40.27
CA ASN A 401 -12.27 -40.60 -41.25
C ASN A 401 -11.90 -41.06 -42.68
N GLU A 402 -10.86 -41.89 -42.82
CA GLU A 402 -10.44 -42.51 -44.10
C GLU A 402 -11.53 -43.37 -44.75
N ARG A 403 -12.48 -43.92 -43.97
CA ARG A 403 -13.61 -44.73 -44.47
C ARG A 403 -14.88 -43.93 -44.76
N GLU A 404 -14.90 -42.63 -44.43
CA GLU A 404 -16.00 -41.72 -44.72
C GLU A 404 -15.68 -40.80 -45.93
N SER A 405 -14.45 -40.86 -46.46
CA SER A 405 -13.92 -39.93 -47.47
C SER A 405 -13.58 -40.59 -48.82
N GLU A 406 -14.26 -41.68 -49.21
CA GLU A 406 -14.02 -42.38 -50.49
C GLU A 406 -15.04 -42.01 -51.60
N HIS A 407 -15.62 -40.81 -51.53
CA HIS A 407 -16.51 -40.24 -52.56
C HIS A 407 -16.16 -38.79 -52.90
N SER A 408 -16.26 -38.45 -54.20
CA SER A 408 -15.95 -37.17 -54.86
C SER A 408 -14.48 -36.96 -55.29
N CYS A 409 -14.29 -36.17 -56.35
CA CYS A 409 -13.12 -36.17 -57.22
C CYS A 409 -12.33 -34.85 -57.23
N ASP A 410 -10.99 -35.02 -57.31
CA ASP A 410 -10.09 -34.38 -58.28
C ASP A 410 -9.77 -32.86 -58.21
N THR A 411 -8.69 -32.49 -58.91
CA THR A 411 -8.17 -31.16 -59.27
C THR A 411 -7.07 -30.58 -58.37
N MET A 412 -5.82 -30.86 -58.75
CA MET A 412 -4.74 -29.89 -59.07
C MET A 412 -4.86 -28.45 -58.47
N ARG A 413 -3.85 -27.80 -57.88
CA ARG A 413 -2.35 -27.71 -58.07
C ARG A 413 -1.82 -26.71 -56.99
N LEU A 414 -0.54 -26.37 -56.76
CA LEU A 414 0.77 -26.52 -57.42
C LEU A 414 1.88 -26.20 -56.38
N ASN A 415 3.02 -26.93 -56.39
CA ASN A 415 4.40 -26.48 -56.01
C ASN A 415 4.72 -25.87 -54.60
N GLU A 416 5.96 -25.82 -54.10
CA GLU A 416 7.27 -26.27 -54.63
C GLU A 416 8.25 -26.73 -53.49
N ASN A 417 9.06 -27.78 -53.76
CA ASN A 417 10.50 -28.03 -53.46
C ASN A 417 11.24 -27.28 -52.31
N TYR A 418 12.32 -27.77 -51.65
CA TYR A 418 13.11 -29.03 -51.53
C TYR A 418 14.18 -28.78 -50.41
N TYR A 419 15.06 -29.66 -49.90
CA TYR A 419 15.48 -31.08 -50.08
C TYR A 419 15.94 -31.63 -48.67
N ALA A 420 16.22 -32.92 -48.38
CA ALA A 420 17.36 -33.82 -48.72
C ALA A 420 18.77 -33.23 -48.49
N ASN A 421 19.80 -33.93 -47.94
CA ASN A 421 20.06 -35.35 -47.58
C ASN A 421 20.90 -35.39 -46.26
N ARG A 422 21.20 -36.48 -45.52
CA ARG A 422 20.80 -37.91 -45.40
C ARG A 422 22.05 -38.82 -45.24
N GLU A 423 22.21 -39.46 -44.05
CA GLU A 423 22.99 -40.71 -43.75
C GLU A 423 24.51 -40.74 -44.11
N SER A 424 25.43 -41.56 -43.55
CA SER A 424 25.65 -42.33 -42.29
C SER A 424 27.17 -42.70 -42.28
N THR A 425 27.82 -43.55 -41.45
CA THR A 425 27.49 -44.62 -40.48
C THR A 425 28.66 -44.82 -39.48
N ASP A 426 28.58 -45.78 -38.55
CA ASP A 426 29.57 -46.12 -37.51
C ASP A 426 30.88 -46.80 -37.98
N ALA A 427 31.94 -46.73 -37.14
CA ALA A 427 32.90 -47.83 -36.85
C ALA A 427 33.86 -47.48 -35.68
N GLU A 428 34.46 -48.48 -35.04
CA GLU A 428 35.25 -48.35 -33.79
C GLU A 428 36.77 -48.64 -33.90
N LEU A 429 37.48 -48.28 -32.80
CA LEU A 429 38.54 -49.04 -32.09
C LEU A 429 40.06 -48.72 -32.31
N SER A 430 40.67 -48.29 -31.17
CA SER A 430 42.05 -48.49 -30.66
C SER A 430 43.29 -48.14 -31.54
N MET A 431 44.34 -47.48 -31.03
CA MET A 431 45.23 -47.91 -29.94
C MET A 431 46.09 -46.74 -29.39
N ALA A 432 46.65 -46.89 -28.19
CA ALA A 432 47.82 -46.12 -27.70
C ALA A 432 49.14 -46.89 -27.97
N PRO A 433 50.31 -46.24 -27.93
CA PRO A 433 51.05 -46.19 -26.66
C PRO A 433 51.86 -44.88 -26.40
N GLU A 434 52.66 -44.92 -25.35
CA GLU A 434 53.49 -43.84 -24.77
C GLU A 434 54.74 -43.48 -25.59
N ILE A 435 55.31 -42.29 -25.36
CA ILE A 435 56.65 -42.08 -24.76
C ILE A 435 56.90 -40.58 -24.51
N SER A 436 57.84 -40.24 -23.62
CA SER A 436 58.05 -38.92 -23.03
C SER A 436 59.33 -38.20 -23.52
N VAL A 437 59.44 -36.89 -23.25
CA VAL A 437 60.55 -36.19 -22.55
C VAL A 437 60.52 -34.66 -22.78
N ALA A 438 60.93 -33.92 -21.74
CA ALA A 438 60.96 -32.47 -21.52
C ALA A 438 61.49 -31.52 -22.64
N GLY A 439 61.17 -30.22 -22.51
CA GLY A 439 61.85 -29.14 -23.24
C GLY A 439 61.17 -27.76 -23.17
N ILE A 440 61.39 -26.97 -22.11
CA ILE A 440 60.85 -25.60 -21.97
C ILE A 440 61.63 -24.61 -22.85
N SER A 441 60.95 -23.82 -23.69
CA SER A 441 61.32 -22.42 -23.96
C SER A 441 60.17 -21.60 -24.58
N LEU A 442 60.33 -20.27 -24.59
CA LEU A 442 59.34 -19.27 -24.97
C LEU A 442 59.28 -18.98 -26.48
N LYS A 443 58.12 -18.43 -26.91
CA LYS A 443 57.84 -17.35 -27.89
C LYS A 443 59.01 -16.85 -28.77
N SER A 444 58.83 -16.50 -30.05
CA SER A 444 57.64 -16.28 -30.91
C SER A 444 57.95 -16.76 -32.36
N ASP A 445 57.17 -16.63 -33.44
CA ASP A 445 56.05 -15.77 -33.87
C ASP A 445 54.89 -16.62 -34.44
N ILE A 446 53.62 -16.23 -34.30
CA ILE A 446 52.82 -15.47 -35.28
C ILE A 446 53.07 -15.86 -36.75
N ASP A 447 52.17 -16.69 -37.27
CA ASP A 447 51.62 -16.50 -38.62
C ASP A 447 50.08 -16.44 -38.48
N LEU A 448 49.38 -15.73 -39.36
CA LEU A 448 48.01 -15.22 -39.10
C LEU A 448 47.02 -15.42 -40.27
N ALA A 449 45.74 -15.18 -39.98
CA ALA A 449 44.54 -15.63 -40.71
C ALA A 449 44.34 -17.17 -40.65
N ASP A 450 43.18 -17.71 -40.30
CA ASP A 450 41.83 -17.19 -40.59
C ASP A 450 40.90 -17.04 -39.35
N SER A 451 41.37 -17.36 -38.13
CA SER A 451 40.52 -17.45 -36.92
C SER A 451 40.31 -16.13 -36.13
N GLN A 452 40.85 -15.00 -36.61
CA GLN A 452 40.83 -13.74 -35.87
C GLN A 452 39.46 -13.03 -35.91
N GLY A 453 38.63 -13.29 -36.92
CA GLY A 453 37.32 -12.68 -37.08
C GLY A 453 36.36 -13.03 -35.92
N ASP A 454 36.14 -14.31 -35.68
CA ASP A 454 35.20 -14.78 -34.65
C ASP A 454 35.71 -14.50 -33.23
N THR A 455 37.01 -14.58 -32.99
CA THR A 455 37.60 -14.26 -31.67
C THR A 455 37.51 -12.76 -31.35
N SER A 456 37.73 -11.88 -32.34
CA SER A 456 37.52 -10.44 -32.17
C SER A 456 36.04 -10.09 -31.98
N LYS A 457 35.14 -10.73 -32.74
CA LYS A 457 33.69 -10.54 -32.64
C LYS A 457 33.12 -11.03 -31.31
N ALA A 458 33.56 -12.19 -30.83
CA ALA A 458 33.17 -12.72 -29.51
C ALA A 458 33.68 -11.82 -28.37
N LEU A 459 34.90 -11.27 -28.48
CA LEU A 459 35.42 -10.30 -27.51
C LEU A 459 34.62 -8.99 -27.52
N ALA A 460 34.28 -8.46 -28.70
CA ALA A 460 33.45 -7.27 -28.82
C ALA A 460 32.05 -7.47 -28.23
N GLN A 461 31.41 -8.62 -28.49
CA GLN A 461 30.13 -8.98 -27.88
C GLN A 461 30.24 -9.13 -26.36
N ALA A 462 31.25 -9.83 -25.85
CA ALA A 462 31.46 -9.99 -24.41
C ALA A 462 31.73 -8.65 -23.70
N LEU A 463 32.39 -7.69 -24.37
CA LEU A 463 32.56 -6.32 -23.88
C LEU A 463 31.23 -5.54 -23.91
N GLN A 464 30.41 -5.70 -24.95
CA GLN A 464 29.09 -5.07 -25.03
C GLN A 464 28.14 -5.62 -23.95
N GLU A 465 28.15 -6.93 -23.71
CA GLU A 465 27.40 -7.60 -22.62
C GLU A 465 27.90 -7.15 -21.24
N LYS A 466 29.23 -6.98 -21.06
CA LYS A 466 29.83 -6.36 -19.86
C LYS A 466 29.34 -4.93 -19.62
N VAL A 467 29.29 -4.09 -20.67
CA VAL A 467 28.82 -2.70 -20.57
C VAL A 467 27.31 -2.67 -20.27
N ALA A 468 26.50 -3.50 -20.91
CA ALA A 468 25.08 -3.63 -20.61
C ALA A 468 24.83 -4.08 -19.16
N ALA A 469 25.58 -5.06 -18.66
CA ALA A 469 25.50 -5.50 -17.27
C ALA A 469 25.92 -4.41 -16.27
N LEU A 470 26.97 -3.63 -16.58
CA LEU A 470 27.40 -2.50 -15.74
C LEU A 470 26.40 -1.34 -15.75
N LEU A 471 25.74 -1.06 -16.87
CA LEU A 471 24.66 -0.06 -16.95
C LEU A 471 23.44 -0.50 -16.14
N LEU A 472 23.05 -1.78 -16.20
CA LEU A 472 21.96 -2.33 -15.39
C LEU A 472 22.27 -2.29 -13.89
N LEU A 473 23.51 -2.63 -13.50
CA LEU A 473 23.97 -2.50 -12.11
C LEU A 473 23.96 -1.03 -11.65
N SER A 474 24.46 -0.10 -12.47
CA SER A 474 24.44 1.33 -12.15
C SER A 474 23.01 1.87 -11.95
N GLN A 475 22.06 1.51 -12.82
CA GLN A 475 20.65 1.84 -12.63
C GLN A 475 20.00 1.14 -11.41
N GLN A 476 20.52 -0.01 -10.98
CA GLN A 476 20.03 -0.68 -9.77
C GLN A 476 20.60 -0.03 -8.51
N GLU A 477 21.87 0.39 -8.52
CA GLU A 477 22.48 1.19 -7.45
C GLU A 477 21.80 2.55 -7.30
N GLU A 478 21.45 3.22 -8.41
CA GLU A 478 20.67 4.46 -8.41
C GLU A 478 19.27 4.26 -7.81
N ARG A 479 18.53 3.23 -8.22
CA ARG A 479 17.23 2.90 -7.59
C ARG A 479 17.37 2.66 -6.09
N HIS A 480 18.36 1.87 -5.67
CA HIS A 480 18.64 1.60 -4.26
C HIS A 480 19.14 2.83 -3.48
N LEU A 481 19.65 3.87 -4.14
CA LEU A 481 19.96 5.16 -3.52
C LEU A 481 18.68 5.98 -3.31
N LEU A 482 17.86 6.09 -4.37
CA LEU A 482 16.57 6.79 -4.32
C LEU A 482 15.62 6.17 -3.30
N GLU A 483 15.54 4.83 -3.26
CA GLU A 483 14.76 4.06 -2.29
C GLU A 483 15.17 4.36 -0.84
N ARG A 484 16.49 4.44 -0.55
CA ARG A 484 16.99 4.84 0.78
C ARG A 484 16.65 6.30 1.11
N ASN A 485 16.72 7.19 0.13
CA ASN A 485 16.35 8.59 0.31
C ASN A 485 14.84 8.77 0.58
N VAL A 486 13.98 8.02 -0.12
CA VAL A 486 12.53 7.97 0.13
C VAL A 486 12.24 7.36 1.50
N ASN A 487 12.83 6.22 1.85
CA ASN A 487 12.61 5.56 3.14
C ASN A 487 13.09 6.41 4.33
N THR A 488 14.21 7.13 4.21
CA THR A 488 14.66 8.07 5.26
C THR A 488 13.79 9.33 5.35
N ALA A 489 13.19 9.80 4.25
CA ALA A 489 12.20 10.88 4.28
C ALA A 489 10.88 10.43 4.93
N LEU A 490 10.40 9.22 4.60
CA LEU A 490 9.21 8.62 5.21
C LEU A 490 9.40 8.38 6.71
N GLN A 491 10.56 7.84 7.12
CA GLN A 491 10.90 7.65 8.53
C GLN A 491 10.87 8.97 9.32
N LYS A 492 11.48 10.04 8.79
CA LYS A 492 11.40 11.38 9.38
C LYS A 492 9.97 11.87 9.54
N LYS A 493 9.09 11.61 8.56
CA LYS A 493 7.66 11.96 8.64
C LYS A 493 6.89 11.11 9.65
N VAL A 494 7.21 9.83 9.81
CA VAL A 494 6.64 8.98 10.88
C VAL A 494 7.03 9.51 12.26
N GLU A 495 8.30 9.86 12.47
CA GLU A 495 8.78 10.47 13.72
C GLU A 495 8.16 11.86 13.99
N GLU A 496 7.90 12.63 12.94
CA GLU A 496 7.18 13.92 13.01
C GLU A 496 5.72 13.72 13.44
N PHE A 497 5.00 12.77 12.82
CA PHE A 497 3.64 12.44 13.24
C PHE A 497 3.58 11.89 14.67
N GLN A 498 4.57 11.11 15.11
CA GLN A 498 4.66 10.64 16.50
C GLN A 498 4.89 11.81 17.49
N ARG A 499 5.81 12.74 17.17
CA ARG A 499 6.03 13.96 17.98
C ARG A 499 4.78 14.83 18.04
N ASN A 500 4.12 15.06 16.92
CA ASN A 500 2.90 15.88 16.84
C ASN A 500 1.74 15.22 17.61
N LEU A 501 1.59 13.89 17.54
CA LEU A 501 0.58 13.15 18.30
C LEU A 501 0.82 13.24 19.82
N LEU A 502 2.08 13.15 20.26
CA LEU A 502 2.45 13.34 21.67
C LEU A 502 2.18 14.78 22.13
N GLN A 503 2.51 15.79 21.33
CA GLN A 503 2.21 17.20 21.62
C GLN A 503 0.70 17.43 21.75
N VAL A 504 -0.10 17.06 20.74
CA VAL A 504 -1.57 17.23 20.76
C VAL A 504 -2.20 16.45 21.94
N THR A 505 -1.65 15.30 22.31
CA THR A 505 -2.10 14.55 23.50
C THR A 505 -1.80 15.32 24.79
N ASN A 506 -0.58 15.86 24.94
CA ASN A 506 -0.18 16.65 26.10
C ASN A 506 -0.98 17.97 26.22
N GLU A 507 -1.20 18.67 25.11
CA GLU A 507 -2.02 19.88 25.06
C GLU A 507 -3.49 19.59 25.40
N LYS A 508 -4.04 18.49 24.90
CA LYS A 508 -5.40 18.04 25.25
C LYS A 508 -5.52 17.66 26.73
N VAL A 509 -4.51 17.01 27.31
CA VAL A 509 -4.45 16.71 28.76
C VAL A 509 -4.36 18.00 29.57
N LYS A 510 -3.52 18.96 29.16
CA LYS A 510 -3.40 20.28 29.78
C LYS A 510 -4.74 21.05 29.74
N ALA A 511 -5.39 21.12 28.59
CA ALA A 511 -6.69 21.78 28.44
C ALA A 511 -7.80 21.10 29.28
N LEU A 512 -7.77 19.77 29.42
CA LEU A 512 -8.67 19.04 30.32
C LEU A 512 -8.38 19.33 31.81
N MET A 513 -7.10 19.49 32.18
CA MET A 513 -6.69 19.87 33.54
C MET A 513 -7.09 21.31 33.86
N GLU A 514 -6.89 22.25 32.94
CA GLU A 514 -7.34 23.64 33.06
C GLU A 514 -8.88 23.74 33.13
N LEU A 515 -9.61 22.94 32.35
CA LEU A 515 -11.06 22.82 32.44
C LEU A 515 -11.52 22.24 33.79
N ALA A 516 -10.78 21.29 34.37
CA ALA A 516 -11.07 20.75 35.69
C ALA A 516 -10.81 21.81 36.79
N GLN A 517 -9.69 22.55 36.71
CA GLN A 517 -9.38 23.64 37.63
C GLN A 517 -10.41 24.78 37.53
N LEU A 518 -10.84 25.13 36.31
CA LEU A 518 -11.87 26.15 36.10
C LEU A 518 -13.23 25.71 36.67
N LYS A 519 -13.60 24.42 36.57
CA LYS A 519 -14.79 23.87 37.23
C LYS A 519 -14.68 23.92 38.75
N GLN A 520 -13.51 23.60 39.33
CA GLN A 520 -13.29 23.74 40.77
C GLN A 520 -13.41 25.19 41.23
N ASN A 521 -12.77 26.12 40.51
CA ASN A 521 -12.81 27.55 40.81
C ASN A 521 -14.23 28.12 40.66
N TYR A 522 -15.00 27.67 39.66
CA TYR A 522 -16.41 28.01 39.50
C TYR A 522 -17.29 27.48 40.63
N GLN A 523 -17.05 26.25 41.10
CA GLN A 523 -17.77 25.69 42.24
C GLN A 523 -17.47 26.44 43.54
N LEU A 524 -16.20 26.76 43.80
CA LEU A 524 -15.77 27.59 44.94
C LEU A 524 -16.33 29.03 44.86
N LEU A 525 -16.40 29.61 43.65
CA LEU A 525 -17.01 30.93 43.46
C LEU A 525 -18.54 30.88 43.65
N LYS A 526 -19.21 29.81 43.22
CA LYS A 526 -20.65 29.58 43.46
C LYS A 526 -20.94 29.42 44.95
N GLU A 527 -20.10 28.72 45.69
CA GLU A 527 -20.19 28.59 47.16
C GLU A 527 -19.93 29.93 47.85
N ARG A 528 -18.92 30.70 47.41
CA ARG A 528 -18.69 32.07 47.90
C ARG A 528 -19.87 33.00 47.61
N VAL A 529 -20.44 32.98 46.40
CA VAL A 529 -21.59 33.82 46.03
C VAL A 529 -22.85 33.40 46.77
N GLY A 530 -22.99 32.12 47.15
CA GLY A 530 -24.00 31.67 48.10
C GLY A 530 -23.83 32.34 49.48
N LEU A 531 -22.63 32.25 50.06
CA LEU A 531 -22.31 32.88 51.34
C LEU A 531 -22.42 34.42 51.30
N GLU A 532 -22.02 35.06 50.19
CA GLU A 532 -22.22 36.50 49.98
C GLU A 532 -23.69 36.87 49.82
N MET A 533 -24.54 36.01 49.23
CA MET A 533 -26.00 36.23 49.24
C MET A 533 -26.62 36.04 50.63
N GLU A 534 -26.09 35.14 51.46
CA GLU A 534 -26.45 35.02 52.88
C GLU A 534 -26.08 36.30 53.63
N MET A 535 -24.81 36.72 53.59
CA MET A 535 -24.35 37.95 54.27
C MET A 535 -25.04 39.22 53.75
N ARG A 536 -25.34 39.30 52.45
CA ARG A 536 -26.02 40.46 51.84
C ARG A 536 -27.51 40.48 52.12
N LYS A 537 -28.14 39.35 52.46
CA LYS A 537 -29.50 39.31 53.04
C LYS A 537 -29.52 39.97 54.42
N ASP A 538 -28.59 39.59 55.29
CA ASP A 538 -28.50 40.13 56.64
C ASP A 538 -28.18 41.63 56.61
N GLN A 539 -27.33 42.06 55.66
CA GLN A 539 -26.87 43.44 55.50
C GLN A 539 -27.83 44.35 54.71
N LEU A 540 -28.89 43.82 54.08
CA LEU A 540 -29.94 44.61 53.39
C LEU A 540 -31.11 45.04 54.31
N THR A 541 -30.90 45.02 55.63
CA THR A 541 -31.85 45.56 56.62
C THR A 541 -31.60 47.03 56.96
N ALA A 542 -30.64 47.69 56.31
CA ALA A 542 -30.31 49.10 56.48
C ALA A 542 -30.10 49.83 55.14
N GLU A 543 -30.45 51.12 55.13
CA GLU A 543 -30.19 52.12 54.07
C GLU A 543 -30.70 51.79 52.65
N ASP A 544 -32.02 51.74 52.52
CA ASP A 544 -32.71 52.04 51.27
C ASP A 544 -32.58 53.54 50.94
N ASN A 545 -31.88 53.93 49.84
CA ASN A 545 -32.15 55.14 49.01
C ASN A 545 -31.13 55.38 47.86
N ARG A 546 -31.59 56.10 46.81
CA ARG A 546 -30.84 56.75 45.68
C ARG A 546 -30.34 55.91 44.49
N LEU A 547 -31.24 55.81 43.49
CA LEU A 547 -31.04 56.31 42.11
C LEU A 547 -29.64 56.21 41.45
N ALA A 548 -29.56 55.31 40.47
CA ALA A 548 -29.12 55.54 39.07
C ALA A 548 -27.81 56.29 38.73
N THR A 549 -26.98 55.63 37.92
CA THR A 549 -26.52 56.21 36.63
C THR A 549 -26.16 55.10 35.64
N HIS A 550 -26.15 55.40 34.34
CA HIS A 550 -25.89 54.48 33.22
C HIS A 550 -24.97 55.19 32.23
N GLU A 551 -23.75 54.68 32.04
CA GLU A 551 -22.79 55.06 30.99
C GLU A 551 -21.53 54.16 31.16
N HIS A 552 -20.70 53.82 30.15
CA HIS A 552 -20.78 54.07 28.71
C HIS A 552 -19.95 53.02 27.93
N GLU A 553 -20.55 52.06 27.20
CA GLU A 553 -19.74 51.14 26.37
C GLU A 553 -20.53 50.43 25.23
N GLY A 554 -19.83 49.86 24.23
CA GLY A 554 -20.38 48.80 23.39
C GLY A 554 -20.99 49.14 22.01
N LYS A 555 -20.68 50.29 21.39
CA LYS A 555 -21.19 50.72 20.06
C LYS A 555 -20.69 49.87 18.85
N LEU A 556 -20.29 48.61 19.07
CA LEU A 556 -19.72 47.69 18.09
C LEU A 556 -20.51 46.37 17.92
N ARG A 557 -21.56 46.10 18.71
CA ARG A 557 -22.36 44.85 18.58
C ARG A 557 -23.47 44.90 17.51
N SER A 558 -23.65 45.99 16.78
CA SER A 558 -24.74 46.18 15.82
C SER A 558 -24.51 45.58 14.43
N ILE A 559 -23.24 45.37 14.03
CA ILE A 559 -22.87 44.91 12.67
C ILE A 559 -22.97 43.38 12.54
N LEU A 560 -22.59 42.62 13.56
CA LEU A 560 -22.69 41.16 13.59
C LEU A 560 -24.11 40.66 13.94
N LYS A 561 -25.14 41.20 13.26
CA LYS A 561 -26.52 40.74 13.38
C LYS A 561 -26.72 39.38 12.71
N LYS A 562 -26.47 38.33 13.50
CA LYS A 562 -26.97 36.94 13.51
C LYS A 562 -28.34 36.72 12.81
N SER A 563 -28.40 36.86 11.48
CA SER A 563 -29.62 36.77 10.68
C SER A 563 -29.41 36.08 9.32
N TYR A 564 -28.31 36.37 8.61
CA TYR A 564 -27.98 35.72 7.34
C TYR A 564 -27.49 34.27 7.51
N LEU A 565 -26.64 34.00 8.51
CA LEU A 565 -26.13 32.66 8.82
C LEU A 565 -27.22 31.69 9.33
N SER A 566 -28.18 32.21 10.11
CA SER A 566 -29.25 31.38 10.70
C SER A 566 -30.23 30.81 9.68
N ARG A 567 -30.32 31.38 8.46
CA ARG A 567 -31.19 30.88 7.39
C ARG A 567 -30.63 29.66 6.65
N TRP A 568 -29.34 29.36 6.82
CA TRP A 568 -28.66 28.22 6.19
C TRP A 568 -28.46 27.00 7.11
N ILE A 569 -28.55 27.19 8.43
CA ILE A 569 -28.23 26.15 9.42
C ILE A 569 -29.50 25.45 9.95
N ASN A 570 -30.62 26.17 10.12
CA ASN A 570 -31.83 25.61 10.75
C ASN A 570 -32.85 25.07 9.73
N LYS A 571 -32.62 23.87 9.18
CA LYS A 571 -33.74 23.03 8.68
C LYS A 571 -33.50 21.52 8.67
N VAL A 572 -32.99 20.98 9.79
CA VAL A 572 -33.09 19.56 10.16
C VAL A 572 -33.16 19.45 11.70
N ASP A 573 -34.09 18.74 12.33
CA ASP A 573 -35.54 18.75 12.10
C ASP A 573 -36.29 18.35 13.40
N PHE A 574 -37.62 18.51 13.47
CA PHE A 574 -38.46 18.04 14.58
C PHE A 574 -39.84 17.62 14.08
N GLY A 575 -40.14 16.32 14.11
CA GLY A 575 -41.41 15.77 13.60
C GLY A 575 -42.56 15.77 14.61
N ARG A 576 -43.79 16.05 14.14
CA ARG A 576 -45.04 15.59 14.76
C ARG A 576 -46.18 15.49 13.73
N ASN A 577 -46.99 14.43 13.88
CA ASN A 577 -47.97 13.93 12.90
C ASN A 577 -49.13 14.89 12.59
N THR A 578 -49.58 14.91 11.32
CA THR A 578 -51.01 14.94 10.94
C THR A 578 -51.25 14.21 9.62
N SER A 579 -52.33 13.43 9.60
CA SER A 579 -53.08 12.80 8.49
C SER A 579 -52.81 13.19 7.02
N GLU A 580 -52.78 12.14 6.19
CA GLU A 580 -53.45 12.01 4.88
C GLU A 580 -53.44 13.20 3.88
N SER A 581 -52.70 13.03 2.79
CA SER A 581 -53.28 13.07 1.44
C SER A 581 -52.30 12.53 0.40
N SER A 582 -52.79 11.65 -0.48
CA SER A 582 -52.04 11.15 -1.63
C SER A 582 -52.22 12.10 -2.82
N HIS A 583 -51.13 12.66 -3.34
CA HIS A 583 -51.07 13.09 -4.74
C HIS A 583 -49.67 12.89 -5.33
N THR A 584 -49.66 12.55 -6.62
CA THR A 584 -48.49 12.21 -7.41
C THR A 584 -47.65 13.44 -7.74
N ASN A 585 -46.33 13.27 -7.71
CA ASN A 585 -45.44 13.87 -8.71
C ASN A 585 -44.12 13.10 -8.73
N GLU A 586 -43.68 12.74 -9.93
CA GLU A 586 -42.38 12.12 -10.16
C GLU A 586 -41.26 13.17 -10.15
N GLY A 587 -40.02 12.70 -9.98
CA GLY A 587 -38.81 13.49 -10.20
C GLY A 587 -37.99 13.82 -8.94
N ASN A 588 -36.68 13.97 -9.16
CA ASN A 588 -35.72 14.66 -8.28
C ASN A 588 -35.26 13.99 -6.97
N PHE A 589 -35.41 12.67 -6.79
CA PHE A 589 -34.66 11.95 -5.73
C PHE A 589 -33.13 12.02 -5.91
N SER A 590 -32.63 12.07 -7.16
CA SER A 590 -31.19 12.26 -7.46
C SER A 590 -30.64 13.60 -6.91
N SER A 591 -31.42 14.69 -7.05
CA SER A 591 -31.01 16.04 -6.62
C SER A 591 -30.65 16.14 -5.14
N ARG A 592 -31.21 15.27 -4.30
CA ARG A 592 -30.93 15.27 -2.85
C ARG A 592 -29.53 14.76 -2.53
N HIS A 593 -28.94 13.90 -3.35
CA HIS A 593 -27.59 13.39 -3.14
C HIS A 593 -26.53 14.33 -3.73
N SER A 594 -26.76 14.89 -4.93
CA SER A 594 -25.87 15.93 -5.51
C SER A 594 -25.78 17.14 -4.58
N ASN A 595 -26.94 17.68 -4.16
CA ASN A 595 -26.98 18.85 -3.27
C ASN A 595 -26.37 18.53 -1.90
N SER A 596 -26.49 17.30 -1.38
CA SER A 596 -25.84 16.90 -0.13
C SER A 596 -24.31 16.88 -0.27
N MET A 597 -23.79 16.32 -1.38
CA MET A 597 -22.36 16.27 -1.65
C MET A 597 -21.78 17.65 -1.98
N GLU A 598 -22.53 18.52 -2.65
CA GLU A 598 -22.16 19.92 -2.89
C GLU A 598 -22.22 20.75 -1.61
N ILE A 599 -23.20 20.55 -0.74
CA ILE A 599 -23.22 21.16 0.61
C ILE A 599 -22.06 20.62 1.45
N ALA A 600 -21.64 19.36 1.29
CA ALA A 600 -20.46 18.83 1.95
C ALA A 600 -19.16 19.47 1.41
N ARG A 601 -18.98 19.54 0.08
CA ARG A 601 -17.85 20.25 -0.56
C ARG A 601 -17.81 21.73 -0.15
N MET A 602 -18.94 22.43 -0.20
CA MET A 602 -19.05 23.84 0.20
C MET A 602 -18.79 24.02 1.70
N LYS A 603 -19.16 23.07 2.56
CA LYS A 603 -18.77 23.09 3.99
C LYS A 603 -17.29 22.87 4.19
N ILE A 604 -16.65 21.99 3.42
CA ILE A 604 -15.20 21.77 3.45
C ILE A 604 -14.48 23.03 2.96
N GLU A 605 -14.89 23.63 1.85
CA GLU A 605 -14.27 24.86 1.33
C GLU A 605 -14.53 26.07 2.25
N ASN A 606 -15.70 26.19 2.90
CA ASN A 606 -15.90 27.20 3.95
C ASN A 606 -15.07 26.92 5.21
N ALA A 607 -14.74 25.65 5.52
CA ALA A 607 -13.86 25.31 6.63
C ALA A 607 -12.40 25.66 6.31
N THR A 608 -11.90 25.30 5.12
CA THR A 608 -10.51 25.64 4.72
C THR A 608 -10.32 27.13 4.48
N LEU A 609 -11.32 27.85 3.94
CA LEU A 609 -11.29 29.31 3.86
C LEU A 609 -11.30 29.96 5.25
N ARG A 610 -12.00 29.37 6.24
CA ARG A 610 -11.98 29.84 7.62
C ARG A 610 -10.64 29.56 8.30
N GLU A 611 -10.08 28.37 8.10
CA GLU A 611 -8.76 27.98 8.62
C GLU A 611 -7.64 28.86 8.03
N SER A 612 -7.72 29.16 6.73
CA SER A 612 -6.86 30.16 6.06
C SER A 612 -7.03 31.57 6.64
N LEU A 613 -8.27 32.00 6.92
CA LEU A 613 -8.54 33.30 7.56
C LEU A 613 -7.98 33.38 9.00
N GLU A 614 -8.19 32.34 9.81
CA GLU A 614 -7.68 32.28 11.19
C GLU A 614 -6.15 32.18 11.22
N SER A 615 -5.54 31.45 10.27
CA SER A 615 -4.09 31.45 10.03
C SER A 615 -3.56 32.83 9.62
N MET A 616 -4.25 33.52 8.70
CA MET A 616 -3.91 34.89 8.29
C MET A 616 -4.01 35.89 9.44
N GLU A 617 -5.01 35.76 10.33
CA GLU A 617 -5.14 36.60 11.53
C GLU A 617 -3.99 36.35 12.51
N HIS A 618 -3.62 35.08 12.74
CA HIS A 618 -2.46 34.72 13.55
C HIS A 618 -1.14 35.26 12.97
N LEU A 619 -0.91 35.08 11.66
CA LEU A 619 0.27 35.57 10.96
C LEU A 619 0.36 37.11 10.94
N THR A 620 -0.77 37.77 10.72
CA THR A 620 -0.86 39.24 10.80
C THR A 620 -0.51 39.70 12.22
N SER A 621 -0.99 38.99 13.25
CA SER A 621 -0.72 39.29 14.66
C SER A 621 0.76 39.09 15.04
N THR A 622 1.42 38.01 14.60
CA THR A 622 2.86 37.81 14.85
C THR A 622 3.70 38.84 14.11
N ILE A 623 3.40 39.16 12.85
CA ILE A 623 4.09 40.21 12.09
C ILE A 623 3.92 41.58 12.74
N HIS A 624 2.72 41.92 13.26
CA HIS A 624 2.51 43.16 14.01
C HIS A 624 3.26 43.17 15.35
N ARG A 625 3.37 42.04 16.06
CA ARG A 625 4.20 41.91 17.27
C ARG A 625 5.67 42.14 16.96
N LEU A 626 6.23 41.44 15.97
CA LEU A 626 7.63 41.58 15.55
C LEU A 626 7.94 43.00 15.11
N ARG A 627 7.04 43.62 14.32
CA ARG A 627 7.15 45.04 13.92
C ARG A 627 7.13 45.99 15.12
N ALA A 628 6.30 45.73 16.13
CA ALA A 628 6.26 46.53 17.35
C ALA A 628 7.56 46.38 18.16
N SER A 629 8.12 45.17 18.29
CA SER A 629 9.43 44.93 18.89
C SER A 629 10.56 45.67 18.16
N LEU A 630 10.61 45.61 16.82
CA LEU A 630 11.59 46.38 16.02
C LEU A 630 11.42 47.90 16.18
N SER A 631 10.19 48.41 16.30
CA SER A 631 9.97 49.83 16.61
C SER A 631 10.51 50.18 18.00
N GLN A 632 10.19 49.40 19.03
CA GLN A 632 10.70 49.63 20.39
C GLN A 632 12.23 49.54 20.46
N VAL A 633 12.85 48.64 19.70
CA VAL A 633 14.31 48.56 19.52
C VAL A 633 14.87 49.83 18.88
N LYS A 634 14.26 50.30 17.79
CA LYS A 634 14.66 51.54 17.10
C LYS A 634 14.52 52.77 18.01
N ASP A 635 13.39 52.90 18.69
CA ASP A 635 13.10 54.02 19.57
C ASP A 635 14.05 54.02 20.78
N SER A 636 14.36 52.83 21.34
CA SER A 636 15.36 52.66 22.40
C SER A 636 16.79 52.97 21.95
N ALA A 637 17.14 52.64 20.71
CA ALA A 637 18.44 52.95 20.13
C ALA A 637 18.64 54.46 19.91
N MET A 638 17.56 55.21 19.64
CA MET A 638 17.60 56.68 19.56
C MET A 638 17.52 57.39 20.92
N LEU A 639 17.15 56.68 21.98
CA LEU A 639 17.08 57.18 23.37
C LEU A 639 18.28 56.77 24.25
N GLY A 640 19.32 56.15 23.68
CA GLY A 640 20.54 55.77 24.42
C GLY A 640 20.35 54.57 25.36
N GLY A 641 19.43 53.65 25.04
CA GLY A 641 19.17 52.46 25.84
C GLY A 641 20.35 51.47 25.88
N THR A 642 20.42 50.66 26.94
CA THR A 642 21.52 49.71 27.20
C THR A 642 21.75 48.74 26.03
N VAL A 643 22.83 48.96 25.27
CA VAL A 643 23.09 48.32 23.96
C VAL A 643 23.06 46.79 24.01
N THR A 644 23.47 46.17 25.13
CA THR A 644 23.41 44.71 25.32
C THR A 644 21.98 44.17 25.28
N GLY A 645 21.02 44.86 25.89
CA GLY A 645 19.61 44.45 25.86
C GLY A 645 18.97 44.66 24.48
N ILE A 646 19.32 45.76 23.81
CA ILE A 646 18.88 46.06 22.44
C ILE A 646 19.36 44.96 21.48
N SER A 647 20.63 44.54 21.61
CA SER A 647 21.21 43.47 20.77
C SER A 647 20.55 42.11 20.98
N GLN A 648 20.15 41.77 22.21
CA GLN A 648 19.47 40.50 22.50
C GLN A 648 18.06 40.49 21.90
N VAL A 649 17.25 41.52 22.17
CA VAL A 649 15.87 41.61 21.65
C VAL A 649 15.86 41.61 20.12
N LEU A 650 16.89 42.17 19.47
CA LEU A 650 17.03 42.14 18.02
C LEU A 650 17.37 40.73 17.49
N GLU A 651 18.21 39.96 18.17
CA GLU A 651 18.50 38.55 17.82
C GLU A 651 17.29 37.65 18.05
N ASP A 652 16.57 37.84 19.16
CA ASP A 652 15.31 37.14 19.48
C ASP A 652 14.25 37.44 18.40
N THR A 653 14.11 38.70 18.00
CA THR A 653 13.16 39.12 16.94
C THR A 653 13.57 38.57 15.57
N THR A 654 14.87 38.51 15.27
CA THR A 654 15.37 37.98 13.98
C THR A 654 15.18 36.46 13.90
N SER A 655 15.45 35.74 14.99
CA SER A 655 15.24 34.28 15.06
C SER A 655 13.76 33.90 15.06
N GLU A 656 12.89 34.65 15.74
CA GLU A 656 11.42 34.46 15.62
C GLU A 656 10.94 34.72 14.17
N ALA A 657 11.42 35.78 13.51
CA ALA A 657 11.09 36.05 12.11
C ALA A 657 11.57 34.94 11.16
N MET A 658 12.79 34.39 11.36
CA MET A 658 13.31 33.26 10.58
C MET A 658 12.53 31.96 10.80
N LEU A 659 11.95 31.75 11.98
CA LEU A 659 11.03 30.63 12.23
C LEU A 659 9.70 30.81 11.46
N VAL A 660 9.14 32.03 11.44
CA VAL A 660 7.93 32.32 10.63
C VAL A 660 8.22 32.18 9.13
N ARG A 661 9.37 32.67 8.64
CA ARG A 661 9.86 32.46 7.27
C ARG A 661 9.90 30.97 6.93
N THR A 662 10.51 30.15 7.79
CA THR A 662 10.64 28.70 7.59
C THR A 662 9.29 28.00 7.55
N ALA A 663 8.35 28.41 8.39
CA ALA A 663 6.97 27.89 8.37
C ALA A 663 6.27 28.22 7.03
N LEU A 664 6.36 29.47 6.57
CA LEU A 664 5.75 29.91 5.30
C LEU A 664 6.39 29.25 4.08
N SER A 665 7.72 29.08 4.06
CA SER A 665 8.42 28.28 3.04
C SER A 665 7.91 26.85 2.93
N SER A 666 7.40 26.26 4.03
CA SER A 666 6.83 24.91 4.02
C SER A 666 5.40 24.84 3.47
N CYS A 667 4.76 26.00 3.23
CA CYS A 667 3.40 26.12 2.68
C CYS A 667 3.38 26.60 1.21
N LEU A 668 4.51 27.05 0.67
CA LEU A 668 4.63 27.52 -0.72
C LEU A 668 5.13 26.40 -1.67
N PRO A 669 4.66 26.36 -2.93
CA PRO A 669 5.16 25.40 -3.91
C PRO A 669 6.64 25.65 -4.25
N VAL A 670 7.36 24.57 -4.53
CA VAL A 670 8.84 24.51 -4.58
C VAL A 670 9.48 25.50 -5.58
N SER A 671 8.72 25.96 -6.58
CA SER A 671 9.15 26.90 -7.63
C SER A 671 9.72 28.24 -7.15
N TRP A 672 9.52 28.62 -5.88
CA TRP A 672 10.11 29.84 -5.29
C TRP A 672 11.35 29.59 -4.41
N SER A 673 11.75 28.34 -4.18
CA SER A 673 12.88 27.99 -3.30
C SER A 673 14.26 28.09 -3.98
N ALA A 674 14.31 28.36 -5.29
CA ALA A 674 15.54 28.43 -6.08
C ALA A 674 16.12 29.86 -6.12
N GLY A 675 16.66 30.36 -4.99
CA GLY A 675 17.08 31.76 -4.89
C GLY A 675 18.12 32.13 -3.82
N ALA A 676 18.83 31.16 -3.23
CA ALA A 676 19.76 31.43 -2.12
C ALA A 676 21.04 30.57 -2.15
N ASN A 677 21.82 30.70 -3.21
CA ASN A 677 23.28 30.47 -3.18
C ASN A 677 23.94 31.30 -4.30
N MET A 678 24.91 32.14 -3.93
CA MET A 678 25.80 32.84 -4.86
C MET A 678 26.92 31.91 -5.36
N GLU A 679 27.64 32.36 -6.39
CA GLU A 679 28.90 31.79 -6.90
C GLU A 679 28.83 30.37 -7.50
N SER A 680 28.57 30.29 -8.81
CA SER A 680 29.62 29.83 -9.74
C SER A 680 29.38 30.33 -11.18
N LEU A 681 30.47 30.46 -11.93
CA LEU A 681 30.52 30.98 -13.31
C LEU A 681 30.74 29.83 -14.31
N GLY A 682 29.88 29.71 -15.31
CA GLY A 682 30.08 28.80 -16.44
C GLY A 682 28.82 28.63 -17.29
N GLY A 683 28.92 28.82 -18.60
CA GLY A 683 27.75 28.80 -19.50
C GLY A 683 27.95 27.98 -20.77
N SER A 684 26.85 27.40 -21.25
CA SER A 684 26.63 26.82 -22.59
C SER A 684 25.10 26.77 -22.75
N VAL A 685 24.49 27.66 -23.54
CA VAL A 685 24.14 27.46 -24.96
C VAL A 685 23.09 26.35 -25.16
N ASP A 686 22.01 26.79 -25.81
CA ASP A 686 20.72 26.17 -26.11
C ASP A 686 20.72 24.72 -26.63
N ASP A 687 19.59 24.03 -26.39
CA ASP A 687 18.89 23.31 -27.46
C ASP A 687 17.37 23.43 -27.26
N GLU A 688 16.60 23.66 -28.32
CA GLU A 688 15.14 23.80 -28.28
C GLU A 688 14.45 22.46 -28.55
N SER A 689 13.43 22.08 -27.77
CA SER A 689 12.51 21.00 -28.22
C SER A 689 11.06 21.13 -27.75
N SER A 690 10.18 21.21 -28.76
CA SER A 690 8.74 20.87 -28.75
C SER A 690 7.85 21.44 -27.63
N ASP A 691 7.13 22.49 -28.01
CA ASP A 691 5.84 22.87 -27.42
C ASP A 691 4.87 21.67 -27.37
N ILE A 692 4.45 21.29 -26.16
CA ILE A 692 3.32 20.38 -25.91
C ILE A 692 2.42 21.10 -24.90
N HIS A 693 1.14 21.24 -25.24
CA HIS A 693 0.16 22.03 -24.50
C HIS A 693 0.26 21.86 -22.97
N SER A 694 0.81 22.90 -22.32
CA SER A 694 0.70 23.07 -20.89
C SER A 694 -0.75 23.45 -20.55
N ASP A 695 -1.57 22.43 -20.31
CA ASP A 695 -2.85 22.60 -19.62
C ASP A 695 -2.52 22.94 -18.16
N SER A 696 -2.20 24.21 -17.94
CA SER A 696 -1.77 24.73 -16.65
C SER A 696 -2.92 24.69 -15.66
N SER A 697 -3.06 23.54 -14.99
CA SER A 697 -3.73 23.47 -13.70
C SER A 697 -2.96 24.36 -12.74
N ASN A 698 -3.32 25.65 -12.70
CA ASN A 698 -2.89 26.57 -11.67
C ASN A 698 -3.27 25.94 -10.33
N GLU A 699 -2.31 25.32 -9.66
CA GLU A 699 -2.40 25.06 -8.23
C GLU A 699 -2.83 26.37 -7.58
N LYS A 700 -3.83 26.31 -6.67
CA LYS A 700 -4.36 27.52 -6.02
C LYS A 700 -3.20 28.22 -5.30
N LEU A 701 -2.62 29.23 -5.95
CA LEU A 701 -1.55 30.06 -5.40
C LEU A 701 -2.03 30.57 -4.04
N ASP A 702 -1.40 30.12 -2.95
CA ASP A 702 -1.74 30.63 -1.64
C ASP A 702 -1.18 32.04 -1.47
N SER A 703 -1.96 33.00 -1.94
CA SER A 703 -1.71 34.43 -1.80
C SER A 703 -1.51 34.85 -0.33
N VAL A 704 -2.02 34.09 0.65
CA VAL A 704 -1.79 34.37 2.08
C VAL A 704 -0.35 34.01 2.45
N SER A 705 0.12 32.79 2.12
CA SER A 705 1.52 32.41 2.36
C SER A 705 2.51 33.28 1.56
N ALA A 706 2.17 33.66 0.32
CA ALA A 706 3.04 34.51 -0.52
C ALA A 706 3.20 35.93 0.06
N VAL A 707 2.09 36.63 0.36
CA VAL A 707 2.12 37.95 1.00
C VAL A 707 2.72 37.88 2.40
N GLY A 708 2.45 36.79 3.13
CA GLY A 708 3.08 36.50 4.41
C GLY A 708 4.61 36.43 4.32
N PHE A 709 5.13 35.74 3.29
CA PHE A 709 6.56 35.59 3.07
C PHE A 709 7.23 36.94 2.76
N GLU A 710 6.68 37.74 1.84
CA GLU A 710 7.14 39.10 1.55
C GLU A 710 7.18 39.99 2.82
N MET A 711 6.13 39.92 3.64
CA MET A 711 6.03 40.70 4.89
C MET A 711 7.05 40.26 5.95
N VAL A 712 7.55 39.01 5.90
CA VAL A 712 8.59 38.51 6.81
C VAL A 712 10.01 38.80 6.30
N GLU A 713 10.27 38.69 4.99
CA GLU A 713 11.55 39.16 4.42
C GLU A 713 11.79 40.64 4.72
N LEU A 714 10.75 41.47 4.61
CA LEU A 714 10.81 42.89 4.97
C LEU A 714 11.06 43.14 6.46
N LEU A 715 10.63 42.23 7.36
CA LEU A 715 10.97 42.31 8.79
C LEU A 715 12.42 41.91 9.06
N ILE A 716 12.92 40.86 8.40
CA ILE A 716 14.31 40.39 8.55
C ILE A 716 15.27 41.48 8.06
N LEU A 717 15.04 42.03 6.86
CA LEU A 717 15.85 43.11 6.30
C LEU A 717 15.79 44.39 7.16
N ALA A 718 14.63 44.70 7.76
CA ALA A 718 14.53 45.81 8.72
C ALA A 718 15.30 45.55 10.03
N ALA A 719 15.34 44.30 10.51
CA ALA A 719 16.12 43.90 11.68
C ALA A 719 17.64 43.97 11.39
N GLU A 720 18.08 43.50 10.22
CA GLU A 720 19.49 43.56 9.79
C GLU A 720 19.98 45.00 9.65
N LEU A 721 19.20 45.90 9.04
CA LEU A 721 19.53 47.33 8.97
C LEU A 721 19.61 48.00 10.35
N LEU A 722 18.77 47.59 11.31
CA LEU A 722 18.87 48.04 12.71
C LEU A 722 20.10 47.46 13.42
N LYS A 723 20.53 46.24 13.05
CA LYS A 723 21.76 45.58 13.55
C LYS A 723 23.01 46.29 13.06
N GLU A 724 23.03 46.73 11.80
CA GLU A 724 24.10 47.54 11.22
C GLU A 724 24.12 48.98 11.78
N TYR A 725 22.95 49.59 12.00
CA TYR A 725 22.86 50.92 12.61
C TYR A 725 23.36 50.91 14.07
N THR A 726 22.96 49.91 14.87
CA THR A 726 23.40 49.78 16.27
C THR A 726 24.85 49.30 16.42
N SER A 727 25.43 48.63 15.41
CA SER A 727 26.87 48.33 15.39
C SER A 727 27.72 49.53 14.99
N LYS A 728 27.22 50.42 14.11
CA LYS A 728 27.89 51.68 13.74
C LYS A 728 27.97 52.69 14.89
N ILE A 729 26.88 52.89 15.64
CA ILE A 729 26.90 53.72 16.87
C ILE A 729 28.00 53.22 17.84
N LYS A 730 28.14 51.90 17.96
CA LYS A 730 29.17 51.19 18.73
C LYS A 730 30.63 51.40 18.25
N SER A 731 30.85 52.23 17.24
CA SER A 731 32.16 52.52 16.65
C SER A 731 32.47 54.03 16.50
N GLU A 732 31.56 54.91 16.94
CA GLU A 732 31.78 56.36 16.99
C GLU A 732 31.86 56.92 18.43
N ASP A 733 31.67 56.06 19.45
CA ASP A 733 32.05 56.23 20.87
C ASP A 733 33.38 55.49 21.18
#